data_AF-A0A7Y3I9J9-F1
#
_entry.id   AF-A0A7Y3I9J9-F1
#
_cell.length_a   1.000
_cell.length_b   1.000
_cell.length_c   1.000
_cell.angle_alpha   90.00
_cell.angle_beta   90.00
_cell.angle_gamma   90.00
#
_symmetry.space_group_name_H-M   'P 1'
#
loop_
_entity.id
_entity.type
_entity.pdbx_description
1 polymer ?
#
loop_
_entity_poly.entity_id
_entity_poly.type
_entity_poly.pdbx_seq_one_letter_code
_entity_poly.pdbx_strand_id
1 'polypeptide(L)'
;MRLSHLVPPGRSGVRLVLALVALATMGSPSFAAETGSFARIDAAVATGALDHDGALVHKFRQVFAPKDLPLALRPESPAPVRCLHPLLLEYRARRDALRPEQRATIDAFLTRSPAEYAKASYVSPGGNFEITYSTSGANGVPALDVDPANGVPDFVERIAQYCDDTWTLQVEQLGFAAPNLGGGRYQIAFENMGSYGYTTTSGAVETRIVLHNNFLGFPPNQDPEGNPIGAAKVTVAHEFKHATQFAASNWSEGGWLELDATWFEDVEYDYVNDYYNYLPAGSPISQPSLSLDAGGTGSYEDCVWQHHLSETFGNQIVLDYWNFRSANPGQTVLASYDAVLITHGSDLTEAFATFTGWNYATGSRGVPGFGYGEANSYPTAPVVATVSSFPALQAGTVEKLAANFVQALNFSGSLGTVDVVFTRNAGSNLQLSAVIRTRDGSLKLERIALTGNVTAASLASPLEDIVEVGFAVSNPDPSGPAASWELSIAETVRAPQPLVSLDVASVVDQVLAGDVLNLDVAVMNAGEPGSTLDYQVVLMESVPTKVEIARNIAGSTLTTTPMSYAAGQAANLVFTVTNGSIDEEWLTLVQLTVPAGVTVNSSTDLVGGSDGPLVSDGATGDGVTLTWADLDGNFGNVHGGEQAAASVNLSFDAALTGDLVFDYTIEGDQWGGLPHSVAGTITLTRQDANFQVLSPNGGEFWATPSEQTIQWTNLGSPSPVTIDLSRDGGASWEAVASGLPDTGSYAWSVNGPPSPDCRIRIRNDDGSVIDVSDA
;
A
#
# COMPACT_ATOMS: atom_id res chain seq x y z
N MET A 1 -16.14 56.57 -66.67
CA MET A 1 -17.50 57.12 -66.87
C MET A 1 -18.07 57.46 -65.49
N ARG A 2 -18.79 58.58 -65.35
CA ARG A 2 -19.00 59.39 -64.13
C ARG A 2 -19.92 58.81 -63.03
N LEU A 3 -19.55 59.18 -61.79
CA LEU A 3 -20.35 59.73 -60.68
C LEU A 3 -21.21 58.87 -59.72
N SER A 4 -21.12 59.36 -58.49
CA SER A 4 -21.67 59.05 -57.17
C SER A 4 -23.12 59.47 -56.91
N HIS A 5 -23.68 58.89 -55.83
CA HIS A 5 -24.76 59.36 -54.93
C HIS A 5 -26.19 59.58 -55.45
N LEU A 6 -27.18 58.88 -54.84
CA LEU A 6 -28.26 59.44 -53.99
C LEU A 6 -29.33 58.38 -53.62
N VAL A 7 -29.93 58.55 -52.45
CA VAL A 7 -30.91 57.71 -51.71
C VAL A 7 -32.27 58.45 -51.69
N PRO A 8 -33.42 57.91 -51.21
CA PRO A 8 -34.37 56.85 -51.64
C PRO A 8 -35.74 57.51 -52.06
N PRO A 9 -37.00 56.97 -51.97
CA PRO A 9 -37.53 55.68 -51.51
C PRO A 9 -38.54 54.99 -52.47
N GLY A 10 -38.76 53.68 -52.26
CA GLY A 10 -39.79 52.94 -52.99
C GLY A 10 -39.98 51.52 -52.48
N ARG A 11 -40.99 51.37 -51.61
CA ARG A 11 -41.75 50.15 -51.24
C ARG A 11 -41.18 48.79 -51.69
N SER A 12 -40.93 47.90 -50.73
CA SER A 12 -41.05 46.46 -50.96
C SER A 12 -41.31 45.67 -49.67
N GLY A 13 -42.29 44.78 -49.79
CA GLY A 13 -42.55 43.56 -49.04
C GLY A 13 -41.88 43.35 -47.68
N VAL A 14 -42.73 43.29 -46.66
CA VAL A 14 -42.44 42.58 -45.40
C VAL A 14 -42.12 41.13 -45.76
N ARG A 15 -40.83 40.77 -45.73
CA ARG A 15 -40.36 39.39 -45.67
C ARG A 15 -40.13 39.05 -44.20
N LEU A 16 -41.00 38.17 -43.71
CA LEU A 16 -40.91 37.49 -42.44
C LEU A 16 -39.54 36.79 -42.36
N VAL A 17 -38.77 37.12 -41.32
CA VAL A 17 -37.51 36.46 -41.00
C VAL A 17 -37.85 35.02 -40.59
N LEU A 18 -37.43 34.05 -41.41
CA LEU A 18 -37.37 32.65 -41.01
C LEU A 18 -36.34 32.53 -39.88
N ALA A 19 -36.83 32.46 -38.64
CA ALA A 19 -36.12 31.75 -37.59
C ALA A 19 -36.19 30.26 -37.96
N LEU A 20 -35.06 29.68 -38.38
CA LEU A 20 -34.87 28.24 -38.34
C LEU A 20 -34.92 27.83 -36.87
N VAL A 21 -36.12 27.48 -36.40
CA VAL A 21 -36.28 26.56 -35.28
C VAL A 21 -35.76 25.24 -35.80
N ALA A 22 -34.51 24.93 -35.46
CA ALA A 22 -34.04 23.55 -35.51
C ALA A 22 -34.97 22.77 -34.58
N LEU A 23 -35.89 22.02 -35.18
CA LEU A 23 -36.67 21.01 -34.50
C LEU A 23 -35.63 20.06 -33.90
N ALA A 24 -35.31 20.24 -32.63
CA ALA A 24 -34.61 19.22 -31.86
C ALA A 24 -35.52 18.00 -31.94
N THR A 25 -35.17 17.06 -32.80
CA THR A 25 -35.64 15.70 -32.71
C THR A 25 -35.41 15.31 -31.26
N MET A 26 -36.49 15.05 -30.53
CA MET A 26 -36.40 14.46 -29.21
C MET A 26 -35.52 13.23 -29.36
N GLY A 27 -34.27 13.35 -28.94
CA GLY A 27 -33.40 12.20 -28.80
C GLY A 27 -34.16 11.25 -27.90
N SER A 28 -34.36 10.03 -28.39
CA SER A 28 -34.65 8.90 -27.52
C SER A 28 -33.76 9.04 -26.29
N PRO A 29 -34.28 8.94 -25.05
CA PRO A 29 -33.42 8.97 -23.89
C PRO A 29 -32.35 7.92 -24.15
N SER A 30 -31.09 8.35 -24.21
CA SER A 30 -29.97 7.43 -24.12
C SER A 30 -30.19 6.72 -22.79
N PHE A 31 -30.63 5.46 -22.84
CA PHE A 31 -30.73 4.63 -21.67
C PHE A 31 -29.32 4.59 -21.08
N ALA A 32 -29.12 5.32 -19.98
CA ALA A 32 -28.03 5.04 -19.09
C ALA A 32 -28.14 3.56 -18.74
N ALA A 33 -27.03 2.82 -18.77
CA ALA A 33 -27.02 1.43 -18.35
C ALA A 33 -27.68 1.32 -16.98
N GLU A 34 -28.68 0.45 -16.85
CA GLU A 34 -29.32 0.16 -15.57
C GLU A 34 -28.24 -0.39 -14.63
N THR A 35 -27.74 0.46 -13.75
CA THR A 35 -26.72 0.08 -12.75
C THR A 35 -27.45 -0.27 -11.47
N GLY A 36 -27.35 -1.54 -11.07
CA GLY A 36 -27.93 -2.07 -9.83
C GLY A 36 -29.18 -2.93 -10.05
N SER A 37 -29.30 -3.99 -9.25
CA SER A 37 -30.37 -4.98 -9.36
C SER A 37 -31.76 -4.34 -9.25
N PHE A 38 -31.95 -3.27 -8.48
CA PHE A 38 -33.27 -2.64 -8.27
C PHE A 38 -33.48 -1.30 -9.00
N ALA A 39 -32.63 -0.94 -9.96
CA ALA A 39 -32.57 0.40 -10.57
C ALA A 39 -33.93 0.95 -11.03
N ARG A 40 -34.77 0.15 -11.70
CA ARG A 40 -36.12 0.58 -12.15
C ARG A 40 -37.08 0.83 -10.99
N ILE A 41 -36.99 0.05 -9.93
CA ILE A 41 -37.82 0.21 -8.72
C ILE A 41 -37.40 1.49 -8.00
N ASP A 42 -36.09 1.70 -7.82
CA ASP A 42 -35.57 2.90 -7.16
C ASP A 42 -35.85 4.18 -7.97
N ALA A 43 -35.77 4.12 -9.30
CA ALA A 43 -36.19 5.21 -10.18
C ALA A 43 -37.69 5.53 -10.08
N ALA A 44 -38.54 4.50 -9.92
CA ALA A 44 -39.98 4.70 -9.70
C ALA A 44 -40.26 5.38 -8.36
N VAL A 45 -39.46 5.11 -7.32
CA VAL A 45 -39.52 5.83 -6.05
C VAL A 45 -39.08 7.28 -6.22
N ALA A 46 -37.94 7.52 -6.88
CA ALA A 46 -37.38 8.85 -7.09
C ALA A 46 -38.33 9.78 -7.88
N THR A 47 -39.14 9.22 -8.78
CA THR A 47 -40.15 9.96 -9.56
C THR A 47 -41.51 10.09 -8.85
N GLY A 48 -41.68 9.48 -7.67
CA GLY A 48 -42.95 9.44 -6.94
C GLY A 48 -44.00 8.51 -7.56
N ALA A 49 -43.63 7.69 -8.54
CA ALA A 49 -44.51 6.71 -9.15
C ALA A 49 -44.77 5.49 -8.24
N LEU A 50 -43.89 5.28 -7.26
CA LEU A 50 -43.98 4.21 -6.27
C LEU A 50 -43.61 4.75 -4.88
N ASP A 51 -44.36 4.39 -3.85
CA ASP A 51 -43.97 4.70 -2.47
C ASP A 51 -42.90 3.72 -1.97
N HIS A 52 -42.18 4.11 -0.92
CA HIS A 52 -41.10 3.29 -0.37
C HIS A 52 -41.60 1.92 0.17
N ASP A 53 -42.85 1.82 0.63
CA ASP A 53 -43.43 0.56 1.13
C ASP A 53 -43.78 -0.40 -0.03
N GLY A 54 -44.34 0.12 -1.11
CA GLY A 54 -44.60 -0.63 -2.34
C GLY A 54 -43.31 -1.06 -3.03
N ALA A 55 -42.29 -0.20 -3.02
CA ALA A 55 -40.95 -0.52 -3.51
C ALA A 55 -40.38 -1.75 -2.80
N LEU A 56 -40.45 -1.80 -1.48
CA LEU A 56 -39.95 -2.93 -0.69
C LEU A 56 -40.62 -4.26 -1.11
N VAL A 57 -41.95 -4.29 -1.26
CA VAL A 57 -42.67 -5.48 -1.76
C VAL A 57 -42.20 -5.86 -3.17
N HIS A 58 -41.98 -4.88 -4.05
CA HIS A 58 -41.52 -5.14 -5.41
C HIS A 58 -40.07 -5.64 -5.47
N LYS A 59 -39.19 -5.18 -4.58
CA LYS A 59 -37.82 -5.71 -4.46
C LYS A 59 -37.84 -7.19 -4.06
N PHE A 60 -38.65 -7.59 -3.08
CA PHE A 60 -38.84 -9.00 -2.73
C PHE A 60 -39.43 -9.83 -3.89
N ARG A 61 -40.42 -9.28 -4.61
CA ARG A 61 -40.94 -9.94 -5.82
C ARG A 61 -39.87 -10.10 -6.88
N GLN A 62 -38.99 -9.13 -7.08
CA GLN A 62 -37.93 -9.28 -8.07
C GLN A 62 -37.02 -10.47 -7.78
N VAL A 63 -36.70 -10.68 -6.51
CA VAL A 63 -35.83 -11.77 -6.07
C VAL A 63 -36.54 -13.12 -6.13
N PHE A 64 -37.74 -13.25 -5.55
CA PHE A 64 -38.37 -14.57 -5.38
C PHE A 64 -39.45 -14.91 -6.42
N ALA A 65 -40.03 -13.90 -7.07
CA ALA A 65 -41.14 -14.06 -8.00
C ALA A 65 -41.13 -13.00 -9.11
N PRO A 66 -40.06 -12.91 -9.93
CA PRO A 66 -39.89 -11.79 -10.88
C PRO A 66 -41.02 -11.70 -11.92
N LYS A 67 -41.75 -12.79 -12.15
CA LYS A 67 -42.94 -12.85 -13.00
C LYS A 67 -44.13 -12.06 -12.45
N ASP A 68 -44.13 -11.74 -11.16
CA ASP A 68 -45.19 -11.01 -10.47
C ASP A 68 -44.93 -9.49 -10.41
N LEU A 69 -43.76 -9.04 -10.89
CA LEU A 69 -43.47 -7.62 -11.04
C LEU A 69 -44.34 -6.99 -12.14
N PRO A 70 -44.84 -5.75 -11.94
CA PRO A 70 -45.40 -4.95 -13.03
C PRO A 70 -44.39 -4.81 -14.18
N LEU A 71 -44.85 -4.90 -15.44
CA LEU A 71 -43.97 -4.83 -16.62
C LEU A 71 -43.06 -3.59 -16.64
N ALA A 72 -43.58 -2.44 -16.19
CA ALA A 72 -42.83 -1.19 -16.13
C ALA A 72 -41.66 -1.21 -15.13
N LEU A 73 -41.69 -2.11 -14.14
CA LEU A 73 -40.66 -2.25 -13.10
C LEU A 73 -39.71 -3.43 -13.37
N ARG A 74 -39.95 -4.25 -14.40
CA ARG A 74 -39.07 -5.37 -14.72
C ARG A 74 -37.81 -4.87 -15.40
N PRO A 75 -36.60 -5.24 -14.93
CA PRO A 75 -35.36 -4.91 -15.62
C PRO A 75 -35.29 -5.63 -16.97
N GLU A 76 -34.57 -5.05 -17.92
CA GLU A 76 -34.30 -5.68 -19.23
C GLU A 76 -33.36 -6.88 -19.11
N SER A 77 -32.39 -6.77 -18.21
CA SER A 77 -31.48 -7.85 -17.83
C SER A 77 -31.28 -7.78 -16.31
N PRO A 78 -31.97 -8.61 -15.51
CA PRO A 78 -31.82 -8.58 -14.06
C PRO A 78 -30.41 -9.03 -13.68
N ALA A 79 -29.61 -8.13 -13.11
CA ALA A 79 -28.41 -8.52 -12.39
C ALA A 79 -28.82 -9.22 -11.07
N PRO A 80 -28.24 -10.38 -10.72
CA PRO A 80 -28.51 -11.01 -9.45
C PRO A 80 -28.10 -10.10 -8.30
N VAL A 81 -28.87 -10.13 -7.22
CA VAL A 81 -28.54 -9.44 -5.97
C VAL A 81 -27.45 -10.25 -5.27
N ARG A 82 -26.35 -9.64 -4.82
CA ARG A 82 -25.28 -10.36 -4.12
C ARG A 82 -25.82 -11.02 -2.85
N CYS A 83 -26.16 -10.23 -1.85
CA CYS A 83 -26.81 -10.72 -0.64
C CYS A 83 -28.20 -10.09 -0.49
N LEU A 84 -29.20 -10.88 -0.08
CA LEU A 84 -30.52 -10.31 0.28
C LEU A 84 -30.51 -9.64 1.66
N HIS A 85 -29.46 -9.83 2.46
CA HIS A 85 -29.36 -9.34 3.83
C HIS A 85 -29.67 -7.84 3.99
N PRO A 86 -29.20 -6.92 3.12
CA PRO A 86 -29.57 -5.51 3.18
C PRO A 86 -31.09 -5.28 3.09
N LEU A 87 -31.77 -6.00 2.19
CA LEU A 87 -33.22 -5.92 2.01
C LEU A 87 -33.97 -6.50 3.22
N LEU A 88 -33.40 -7.53 3.87
CA LEU A 88 -33.95 -8.10 5.10
C LEU A 88 -33.86 -7.10 6.26
N LEU A 89 -32.75 -6.38 6.40
CA LEU A 89 -32.60 -5.32 7.41
C LEU A 89 -33.59 -4.17 7.15
N GLU A 90 -33.73 -3.71 5.89
CA GLU A 90 -34.74 -2.71 5.53
C GLU A 90 -36.15 -3.17 5.92
N TYR A 91 -36.47 -4.43 5.59
CA TYR A 91 -37.76 -5.03 5.96
C TYR A 91 -37.97 -5.07 7.47
N ARG A 92 -36.99 -5.52 8.25
CA ARG A 92 -37.08 -5.58 9.72
C ARG A 92 -37.33 -4.20 10.32
N ALA A 93 -36.61 -3.18 9.86
CA ALA A 93 -36.75 -1.82 10.37
C ALA A 93 -38.14 -1.22 10.07
N ARG A 94 -38.78 -1.63 8.97
CA ARG A 94 -40.05 -1.05 8.50
C ARG A 94 -41.26 -1.96 8.70
N ARG A 95 -41.07 -3.18 9.21
CA ARG A 95 -42.08 -4.24 9.27
C ARG A 95 -43.40 -3.81 9.93
N ASP A 96 -43.31 -3.03 11.00
CA ASP A 96 -44.47 -2.57 11.76
C ASP A 96 -45.19 -1.39 11.09
N ALA A 97 -44.50 -0.63 10.24
CA ALA A 97 -45.07 0.44 9.44
C ALA A 97 -45.82 -0.09 8.20
N LEU A 98 -45.45 -1.27 7.70
CA LEU A 98 -46.09 -1.88 6.53
C LEU A 98 -47.56 -2.26 6.79
N ARG A 99 -48.38 -2.11 5.75
CA ARG A 99 -49.77 -2.60 5.77
C ARG A 99 -49.80 -4.12 5.96
N PRO A 100 -50.84 -4.67 6.61
CA PRO A 100 -50.96 -6.11 6.82
C PRO A 100 -50.81 -6.95 5.54
N GLU A 101 -51.35 -6.50 4.40
CA GLU A 101 -51.19 -7.23 3.13
C GLU A 101 -49.76 -7.22 2.58
N GLN A 102 -49.02 -6.12 2.76
CA GLN A 102 -47.64 -5.99 2.31
C GLN A 102 -46.72 -6.86 3.16
N ARG A 103 -46.91 -6.80 4.50
CA ARG A 103 -46.21 -7.66 5.46
C ARG A 103 -46.48 -9.13 5.20
N ALA A 104 -47.74 -9.53 5.00
CA ALA A 104 -48.08 -10.91 4.68
C ALA A 104 -47.45 -11.40 3.37
N THR A 105 -47.33 -10.52 2.37
CA THR A 105 -46.66 -10.84 1.10
C THR A 105 -45.17 -11.11 1.29
N ILE A 106 -44.47 -10.25 2.05
CA ILE A 106 -43.03 -10.40 2.30
C ILE A 106 -42.77 -11.59 3.24
N ASP A 107 -43.53 -11.70 4.33
CA ASP A 107 -43.44 -12.83 5.26
C ASP A 107 -43.64 -14.16 4.52
N ALA A 108 -44.52 -14.24 3.51
CA ALA A 108 -44.71 -15.46 2.72
C ALA A 108 -43.49 -15.88 1.88
N PHE A 109 -42.57 -14.96 1.55
CA PHE A 109 -41.29 -15.31 0.94
C PHE A 109 -40.28 -15.80 1.99
N LEU A 110 -40.25 -15.18 3.17
CA LEU A 110 -39.22 -15.41 4.20
C LEU A 110 -39.54 -16.57 5.18
N THR A 111 -40.83 -16.82 5.41
CA THR A 111 -41.32 -17.81 6.38
C THR A 111 -41.47 -19.20 5.79
N ARG A 112 -41.22 -19.39 4.48
CA ARG A 112 -41.10 -20.71 3.88
C ARG A 112 -40.03 -21.48 4.64
N SER A 113 -40.46 -22.43 5.46
CA SER A 113 -39.51 -23.25 6.18
C SER A 113 -38.83 -24.16 5.16
N PRO A 114 -37.51 -24.35 5.22
CA PRO A 114 -36.86 -25.42 4.46
C PRO A 114 -37.58 -26.75 4.65
N ALA A 115 -38.16 -27.03 5.83
CA ALA A 115 -38.97 -28.22 6.09
C ALA A 115 -40.25 -28.34 5.21
N GLU A 116 -40.74 -27.26 4.60
CA GLU A 116 -41.92 -27.27 3.73
C GLU A 116 -41.61 -27.70 2.29
N TYR A 117 -40.34 -27.64 1.85
CA TYR A 117 -39.93 -27.98 0.48
C TYR A 117 -38.70 -28.89 0.37
N ALA A 118 -37.87 -28.98 1.41
CA ALA A 118 -36.77 -29.93 1.50
C ALA A 118 -37.31 -31.34 1.69
N LYS A 119 -36.76 -32.27 0.91
CA LYS A 119 -37.15 -33.68 0.91
C LYS A 119 -36.06 -34.59 1.49
N ALA A 120 -34.87 -34.04 1.71
CA ALA A 120 -33.71 -34.72 2.27
C ALA A 120 -32.87 -33.74 3.11
N SER A 121 -32.00 -34.30 3.96
CA SER A 121 -31.02 -33.58 4.79
C SER A 121 -29.68 -34.29 4.70
N TYR A 122 -28.60 -33.51 4.70
CA TYR A 122 -27.21 -33.98 4.74
C TYR A 122 -26.46 -33.25 5.85
N VAL A 123 -25.66 -33.98 6.63
CA VAL A 123 -24.84 -33.41 7.70
C VAL A 123 -23.44 -33.23 7.16
N SER A 124 -22.85 -32.05 7.37
CA SER A 124 -21.49 -31.80 6.91
C SER A 124 -20.47 -32.75 7.57
N PRO A 125 -19.38 -33.13 6.89
CA PRO A 125 -18.34 -34.00 7.45
C PRO A 125 -17.81 -33.55 8.83
N GLY A 126 -17.63 -32.24 9.03
CA GLY A 126 -17.22 -31.62 10.29
C GLY A 126 -18.32 -31.62 11.36
N GLY A 127 -19.57 -31.89 10.99
CA GLY A 127 -20.68 -32.12 11.89
C GLY A 127 -21.36 -30.86 12.43
N ASN A 128 -20.88 -29.67 12.06
CA ASN A 128 -21.41 -28.38 12.51
C ASN A 128 -22.65 -27.92 11.72
N PHE A 129 -22.83 -28.42 10.49
CA PHE A 129 -23.89 -27.98 9.59
C PHE A 129 -24.89 -29.07 9.24
N GLU A 130 -26.14 -28.66 9.05
CA GLU A 130 -27.20 -29.47 8.46
C GLU A 130 -27.74 -28.78 7.21
N ILE A 131 -27.62 -29.46 6.07
CA ILE A 131 -27.96 -28.97 4.75
C ILE A 131 -29.26 -29.63 4.30
N THR A 132 -30.32 -28.84 4.17
CA THR A 132 -31.65 -29.30 3.75
C THR A 132 -31.90 -28.99 2.29
N TYR A 133 -32.32 -30.00 1.49
CA TYR A 133 -32.40 -29.86 0.04
C TYR A 133 -33.55 -30.65 -0.61
N SER A 134 -33.83 -30.33 -1.87
CA SER A 134 -34.67 -31.11 -2.79
C SER A 134 -33.95 -31.23 -4.13
N THR A 135 -34.11 -32.34 -4.85
CA THR A 135 -33.61 -32.52 -6.23
C THR A 135 -34.69 -32.28 -7.29
N SER A 136 -35.86 -31.78 -6.86
CA SER A 136 -37.04 -31.58 -7.73
C SER A 136 -37.83 -30.33 -7.34
N GLY A 137 -38.64 -29.83 -8.27
CA GLY A 137 -39.41 -28.60 -8.07
C GLY A 137 -38.60 -27.34 -8.32
N ALA A 138 -39.20 -26.17 -8.05
CA ALA A 138 -38.59 -24.88 -8.38
C ALA A 138 -37.27 -24.64 -7.65
N ASN A 139 -37.13 -25.14 -6.41
CA ASN A 139 -35.96 -24.97 -5.54
C ASN A 139 -34.99 -26.17 -5.62
N GLY A 140 -35.12 -27.03 -6.64
CA GLY A 140 -34.30 -28.22 -6.76
C GLY A 140 -32.83 -27.88 -7.02
N VAL A 141 -31.91 -28.48 -6.27
CA VAL A 141 -30.46 -28.42 -6.55
C VAL A 141 -30.10 -29.33 -7.73
N PRO A 142 -28.93 -29.15 -8.38
CA PRO A 142 -28.42 -30.10 -9.35
C PRO A 142 -28.44 -31.52 -8.78
N ALA A 143 -29.07 -32.45 -9.49
CA ALA A 143 -29.30 -33.82 -9.00
C ALA A 143 -28.19 -34.81 -9.36
N LEU A 144 -27.05 -34.32 -9.88
CA LEU A 144 -25.90 -35.16 -10.20
C LEU A 144 -25.29 -35.71 -8.90
N ASP A 145 -25.04 -37.01 -8.89
CA ASP A 145 -24.53 -37.81 -7.76
C ASP A 145 -23.65 -38.90 -8.39
N VAL A 146 -22.35 -38.63 -8.52
CA VAL A 146 -21.42 -39.51 -9.25
C VAL A 146 -20.17 -39.84 -8.47
N ASP A 147 -19.68 -38.97 -7.58
CA ASP A 147 -18.42 -39.18 -6.89
C ASP A 147 -18.40 -38.59 -5.47
N PRO A 148 -18.77 -39.40 -4.45
CA PRO A 148 -19.25 -40.77 -4.55
C PRO A 148 -20.75 -40.86 -4.88
N ALA A 149 -21.14 -41.81 -5.74
CA ALA A 149 -22.56 -42.11 -6.01
C ALA A 149 -23.30 -42.69 -4.77
N ASN A 150 -23.63 -41.85 -3.78
CA ASN A 150 -24.05 -42.25 -2.44
C ASN A 150 -25.51 -41.87 -2.09
N GLY A 151 -26.24 -41.28 -3.03
CA GLY A 151 -27.62 -40.82 -2.87
C GLY A 151 -27.73 -39.35 -2.43
N VAL A 152 -26.62 -38.65 -2.23
CA VAL A 152 -26.53 -37.21 -1.96
C VAL A 152 -25.96 -36.54 -3.22
N PRO A 153 -26.59 -35.48 -3.74
CA PRO A 153 -26.01 -34.80 -4.90
C PRO A 153 -24.62 -34.23 -4.61
N ASP A 154 -23.68 -34.37 -5.55
CA ASP A 154 -22.29 -33.91 -5.36
C ASP A 154 -22.25 -32.39 -5.04
N PHE A 155 -23.20 -31.62 -5.61
CA PHE A 155 -23.34 -30.19 -5.31
C PHE A 155 -23.63 -29.92 -3.82
N VAL A 156 -24.47 -30.75 -3.18
CA VAL A 156 -24.80 -30.62 -1.75
C VAL A 156 -23.59 -30.97 -0.89
N GLU A 157 -22.85 -32.01 -1.25
CA GLU A 157 -21.63 -32.40 -0.53
C GLU A 157 -20.55 -31.33 -0.63
N ARG A 158 -20.37 -30.72 -1.80
CA ARG A 158 -19.46 -29.59 -1.98
C ARG A 158 -19.83 -28.38 -1.13
N ILE A 159 -21.10 -27.99 -1.10
CA ILE A 159 -21.56 -26.89 -0.22
C ILE A 159 -21.28 -27.23 1.24
N ALA A 160 -21.54 -28.47 1.67
CA ALA A 160 -21.27 -28.90 3.03
C ALA A 160 -19.77 -28.83 3.37
N GLN A 161 -18.89 -29.20 2.43
CA GLN A 161 -17.45 -29.06 2.58
C GLN A 161 -17.05 -27.59 2.73
N TYR A 162 -17.54 -26.70 1.86
CA TYR A 162 -17.25 -25.26 1.97
C TYR A 162 -17.71 -24.70 3.31
N CYS A 163 -18.86 -25.12 3.84
CA CYS A 163 -19.30 -24.69 5.17
C CYS A 163 -18.32 -25.11 6.28
N ASP A 164 -17.81 -26.35 6.22
CA ASP A 164 -16.82 -26.83 7.20
C ASP A 164 -15.47 -26.10 7.06
N ASP A 165 -15.03 -25.84 5.82
CA ASP A 165 -13.81 -25.08 5.53
C ASP A 165 -13.92 -23.64 6.08
N THR A 166 -15.04 -22.97 5.79
CA THR A 166 -15.36 -21.63 6.30
C THR A 166 -15.43 -21.60 7.83
N TRP A 167 -16.04 -22.61 8.47
CA TRP A 167 -16.08 -22.71 9.93
C TRP A 167 -14.67 -22.83 10.50
N THR A 168 -13.86 -23.73 9.94
CA THR A 168 -12.49 -23.98 10.36
C THR A 168 -11.67 -22.68 10.26
N LEU A 169 -11.74 -21.98 9.14
CA LEU A 169 -11.00 -20.73 8.94
C LEU A 169 -11.54 -19.60 9.83
N GLN A 170 -12.83 -19.25 9.73
CA GLN A 170 -13.38 -18.09 10.44
C GLN A 170 -13.37 -18.26 11.96
N VAL A 171 -13.82 -19.41 12.46
CA VAL A 171 -14.07 -19.61 13.89
C VAL A 171 -12.84 -20.19 14.57
N GLU A 172 -12.25 -21.25 14.01
CA GLU A 172 -11.23 -22.02 14.72
C GLU A 172 -9.82 -21.43 14.53
N GLN A 173 -9.49 -20.96 13.33
CA GLN A 173 -8.17 -20.39 13.02
C GLN A 173 -8.12 -18.89 13.28
N LEU A 174 -9.07 -18.12 12.75
CA LEU A 174 -9.09 -16.65 12.87
C LEU A 174 -9.80 -16.15 14.14
N GLY A 175 -10.58 -17.00 14.82
CA GLY A 175 -11.16 -16.68 16.13
C GLY A 175 -12.39 -15.75 16.12
N PHE A 176 -13.08 -15.59 14.99
CA PHE A 176 -14.35 -14.84 14.95
C PHE A 176 -15.44 -15.53 15.78
N ALA A 177 -16.41 -14.74 16.24
CA ALA A 177 -17.49 -15.24 17.08
C ALA A 177 -18.30 -16.34 16.37
N ALA A 178 -18.35 -17.53 16.97
CA ALA A 178 -19.15 -18.63 16.46
C ALA A 178 -20.65 -18.29 16.50
N PRO A 179 -21.44 -18.60 15.45
CA PRO A 179 -22.88 -18.43 15.49
C PRO A 179 -23.54 -19.39 16.50
N ASN A 180 -24.70 -18.99 17.03
CA ASN A 180 -25.46 -19.85 17.93
C ASN A 180 -26.14 -20.98 17.16
N LEU A 181 -25.83 -22.23 17.54
CA LEU A 181 -26.34 -23.44 16.88
C LEU A 181 -27.72 -23.90 17.39
N GLY A 182 -28.32 -23.22 18.37
CA GLY A 182 -29.65 -23.56 18.91
C GLY A 182 -29.75 -24.93 19.57
N GLY A 183 -28.62 -25.50 20.01
CA GLY A 183 -28.53 -26.86 20.56
C GLY A 183 -28.50 -27.98 19.51
N GLY A 184 -28.40 -27.64 18.22
CA GLY A 184 -28.27 -28.56 17.10
C GLY A 184 -27.11 -28.20 16.17
N ARG A 185 -27.37 -28.22 14.87
CA ARG A 185 -26.41 -27.85 13.82
C ARG A 185 -26.86 -26.57 13.12
N TYR A 186 -25.90 -25.81 12.61
CA TYR A 186 -26.19 -24.61 11.84
C TYR A 186 -26.91 -24.97 10.54
N GLN A 187 -28.02 -24.30 10.26
CA GLN A 187 -28.95 -24.72 9.21
C GLN A 187 -28.64 -24.02 7.88
N ILE A 188 -28.48 -24.82 6.83
CA ILE A 188 -28.32 -24.39 5.44
C ILE A 188 -29.49 -24.91 4.60
N ALA A 189 -30.03 -24.07 3.71
CA ALA A 189 -31.09 -24.45 2.78
C ALA A 189 -30.86 -23.84 1.40
N PHE A 190 -31.68 -24.26 0.42
CA PHE A 190 -31.58 -23.79 -0.96
C PHE A 190 -32.91 -23.23 -1.49
N GLU A 191 -32.84 -22.13 -2.23
CA GLU A 191 -33.98 -21.55 -2.94
C GLU A 191 -33.58 -21.10 -4.34
N ASN A 192 -34.53 -21.19 -5.29
CA ASN A 192 -34.35 -20.57 -6.59
C ASN A 192 -34.79 -19.10 -6.50
N MET A 193 -33.82 -18.20 -6.61
CA MET A 193 -34.01 -16.78 -6.35
C MET A 193 -33.07 -15.92 -7.21
N GLY A 194 -33.43 -14.67 -7.44
CA GLY A 194 -32.58 -13.69 -8.12
C GLY A 194 -31.43 -13.14 -7.25
N SER A 195 -30.91 -13.94 -6.32
CA SER A 195 -29.84 -13.56 -5.40
C SER A 195 -28.89 -14.72 -5.12
N TYR A 196 -27.63 -14.48 -4.75
CA TYR A 196 -26.69 -15.55 -4.44
C TYR A 196 -27.08 -16.27 -3.14
N GLY A 197 -27.47 -15.52 -2.12
CA GLY A 197 -27.78 -16.06 -0.80
C GLY A 197 -28.34 -15.01 0.14
N TYR A 198 -28.70 -15.47 1.33
CA TYR A 198 -28.95 -14.60 2.46
C TYR A 198 -28.88 -15.31 3.80
N THR A 199 -28.53 -14.53 4.81
CA THR A 199 -28.56 -14.92 6.22
C THR A 199 -29.72 -14.26 6.92
N THR A 200 -30.52 -15.07 7.62
CA THR A 200 -31.70 -14.61 8.36
C THR A 200 -31.79 -15.28 9.74
N THR A 201 -32.59 -14.71 10.62
CA THR A 201 -32.80 -15.25 11.97
C THR A 201 -33.79 -16.41 11.94
N SER A 202 -33.43 -17.54 12.56
CA SER A 202 -34.33 -18.69 12.82
C SER A 202 -34.93 -18.67 14.22
N GLY A 203 -34.40 -17.82 15.12
CA GLY A 203 -34.88 -17.61 16.48
C GLY A 203 -34.52 -16.22 16.99
N ALA A 204 -34.60 -16.01 18.31
CA ALA A 204 -34.23 -14.71 18.91
C ALA A 204 -32.72 -14.46 18.89
N VAL A 205 -31.91 -15.53 18.88
CA VAL A 205 -30.44 -15.51 18.97
C VAL A 205 -29.77 -16.42 17.95
N GLU A 206 -30.55 -17.04 17.06
CA GLU A 206 -30.08 -18.03 16.07
C GLU A 206 -30.28 -17.49 14.66
N THR A 207 -29.33 -17.83 13.79
CA THR A 207 -29.37 -17.53 12.36
C THR A 207 -29.34 -18.81 11.52
N ARG A 208 -29.69 -18.68 10.24
CA ARG A 208 -29.58 -19.71 9.22
C ARG A 208 -29.22 -19.07 7.88
N ILE A 209 -28.67 -19.86 6.98
CA ILE A 209 -28.31 -19.43 5.62
C ILE A 209 -29.24 -20.10 4.61
N VAL A 210 -29.66 -19.33 3.60
CA VAL A 210 -30.34 -19.83 2.41
C VAL A 210 -29.52 -19.45 1.20
N LEU A 211 -29.08 -20.44 0.42
CA LEU A 211 -28.24 -20.28 -0.76
C LEU A 211 -29.07 -20.40 -2.04
N HIS A 212 -28.56 -19.84 -3.13
CA HIS A 212 -29.09 -20.11 -4.46
C HIS A 212 -28.95 -21.61 -4.77
N ASN A 213 -29.96 -22.19 -5.43
CA ASN A 213 -30.01 -23.63 -5.64
C ASN A 213 -28.97 -24.18 -6.63
N ASN A 214 -28.37 -23.35 -7.50
CA ASN A 214 -27.42 -23.85 -8.53
C ASN A 214 -26.38 -22.83 -9.06
N PHE A 215 -26.42 -21.57 -8.61
CA PHE A 215 -25.58 -20.46 -9.10
C PHE A 215 -25.43 -20.28 -10.64
N LEU A 216 -26.35 -20.81 -11.46
CA LEU A 216 -26.30 -20.64 -12.91
C LEU A 216 -26.75 -19.23 -13.33
N GLY A 217 -25.98 -18.59 -14.22
CA GLY A 217 -26.30 -17.26 -14.76
C GLY A 217 -25.82 -16.09 -13.89
N PHE A 218 -25.01 -16.37 -12.88
CA PHE A 218 -24.35 -15.37 -12.05
C PHE A 218 -23.10 -14.79 -12.73
N PRO A 219 -22.64 -13.59 -12.32
CA PRO A 219 -21.46 -12.92 -12.84
C PRO A 219 -20.22 -13.83 -12.98
N PRO A 220 -19.36 -13.58 -13.98
CA PRO A 220 -18.06 -14.24 -14.08
C PRO A 220 -17.17 -13.97 -12.86
N ASN A 221 -16.37 -14.98 -12.53
CA ASN A 221 -15.28 -14.91 -11.56
C ASN A 221 -14.10 -15.73 -12.07
N GLN A 222 -13.03 -15.82 -11.28
CA GLN A 222 -11.75 -16.40 -11.69
C GLN A 222 -11.55 -17.83 -11.18
N ASP A 223 -12.56 -18.45 -10.56
CA ASP A 223 -12.45 -19.80 -10.04
C ASP A 223 -12.13 -20.81 -11.17
N PRO A 224 -11.06 -21.62 -11.04
CA PRO A 224 -10.63 -22.55 -12.08
C PRO A 224 -11.64 -23.67 -12.38
N GLU A 225 -12.57 -23.94 -11.46
CA GLU A 225 -13.65 -24.92 -11.61
C GLU A 225 -14.93 -24.29 -12.23
N GLY A 226 -14.91 -22.99 -12.48
CA GLY A 226 -15.91 -22.24 -13.23
C GLY A 226 -16.86 -21.41 -12.37
N ASN A 227 -17.50 -20.42 -13.01
CA ASN A 227 -18.27 -19.37 -12.34
C ASN A 227 -19.29 -19.87 -11.30
N PRO A 228 -20.12 -20.90 -11.56
CA PRO A 228 -21.10 -21.36 -10.57
C PRO A 228 -20.46 -21.93 -9.30
N ILE A 229 -19.27 -22.52 -9.41
CA ILE A 229 -18.52 -23.05 -8.28
C ILE A 229 -17.87 -21.91 -7.50
N GLY A 230 -17.19 -20.99 -8.18
CA GLY A 230 -16.63 -19.80 -7.54
C GLY A 230 -17.70 -19.02 -6.79
N ALA A 231 -18.85 -18.79 -7.42
CA ALA A 231 -20.01 -18.13 -6.83
C ALA A 231 -20.51 -18.86 -5.57
N ALA A 232 -20.55 -20.19 -5.59
CA ALA A 232 -20.96 -20.98 -4.42
C ALA A 232 -19.99 -20.84 -3.24
N LYS A 233 -18.67 -20.92 -3.49
CA LYS A 233 -17.61 -20.78 -2.47
C LYS A 233 -17.71 -19.44 -1.74
N VAL A 234 -17.63 -18.34 -2.50
CA VAL A 234 -17.68 -16.98 -1.94
C VAL A 234 -19.02 -16.70 -1.25
N THR A 235 -20.14 -17.24 -1.74
CA THR A 235 -21.44 -17.05 -1.06
C THR A 235 -21.48 -17.78 0.28
N VAL A 236 -20.92 -18.99 0.39
CA VAL A 236 -20.86 -19.69 1.68
C VAL A 236 -20.03 -18.88 2.68
N ALA A 237 -18.84 -18.40 2.29
CA ALA A 237 -17.99 -17.56 3.12
C ALA A 237 -18.70 -16.26 3.56
N HIS A 238 -19.31 -15.56 2.60
CA HIS A 238 -20.03 -14.30 2.79
C HIS A 238 -21.21 -14.45 3.77
N GLU A 239 -22.08 -15.43 3.53
CA GLU A 239 -23.27 -15.62 4.35
C GLU A 239 -22.92 -16.16 5.74
N PHE A 240 -21.89 -16.99 5.85
CA PHE A 240 -21.38 -17.41 7.15
C PHE A 240 -20.76 -16.23 7.91
N LYS A 241 -20.12 -15.29 7.22
CA LYS A 241 -19.62 -14.07 7.85
C LYS A 241 -20.76 -13.29 8.51
N HIS A 242 -21.91 -13.12 7.85
CA HIS A 242 -23.09 -12.52 8.49
C HIS A 242 -23.53 -13.26 9.75
N ALA A 243 -23.39 -14.59 9.82
CA ALA A 243 -23.69 -15.34 11.03
C ALA A 243 -22.75 -14.98 12.19
N THR A 244 -21.45 -14.83 11.92
CA THR A 244 -20.46 -14.40 12.94
C THR A 244 -20.69 -12.94 13.37
N GLN A 245 -21.03 -12.05 12.43
CA GLN A 245 -21.37 -10.66 12.70
C GLN A 245 -22.62 -10.56 13.58
N PHE A 246 -23.62 -11.42 13.35
CA PHE A 246 -24.80 -11.49 14.21
C PHE A 246 -24.42 -11.86 15.65
N ALA A 247 -23.55 -12.87 15.80
CA ALA A 247 -23.07 -13.29 17.12
C ALA A 247 -22.27 -12.19 17.83
N ALA A 248 -21.51 -11.38 17.09
CA ALA A 248 -20.70 -10.31 17.64
C ALA A 248 -21.50 -9.08 18.07
N SER A 249 -22.42 -8.61 17.21
CA SER A 249 -23.05 -7.28 17.35
C SER A 249 -24.56 -7.25 17.07
N ASN A 250 -25.17 -8.38 16.70
CA ASN A 250 -26.57 -8.43 16.27
C ASN A 250 -26.86 -7.48 15.09
N TRP A 251 -25.93 -7.38 14.14
CA TRP A 251 -26.04 -6.60 12.90
C TRP A 251 -26.27 -5.10 13.11
N SER A 252 -25.54 -4.49 14.05
CA SER A 252 -25.68 -3.07 14.38
C SER A 252 -24.95 -2.11 13.43
N GLU A 253 -24.14 -2.65 12.52
CA GLU A 253 -23.17 -1.90 11.71
C GLU A 253 -23.73 -1.41 10.35
N GLY A 254 -24.94 -1.81 9.95
CA GLY A 254 -25.54 -1.35 8.68
C GLY A 254 -24.77 -1.83 7.45
N GLY A 255 -24.50 -0.94 6.48
CA GLY A 255 -23.80 -1.30 5.23
C GLY A 255 -22.39 -1.88 5.41
N TRP A 256 -21.74 -1.58 6.53
CA TRP A 256 -20.41 -2.10 6.86
C TRP A 256 -20.38 -3.62 7.03
N LEU A 257 -21.54 -4.26 7.25
CA LEU A 257 -21.66 -5.72 7.31
C LEU A 257 -21.31 -6.38 5.97
N GLU A 258 -21.78 -5.80 4.88
CA GLU A 258 -21.54 -6.32 3.52
C GLU A 258 -20.11 -6.06 3.09
N LEU A 259 -19.53 -4.91 3.47
CA LEU A 259 -18.12 -4.59 3.25
C LEU A 259 -17.23 -5.69 3.84
N ASP A 260 -17.47 -6.05 5.10
CA ASP A 260 -16.72 -7.07 5.84
C ASP A 260 -16.98 -8.49 5.35
N ALA A 261 -18.22 -8.80 4.96
CA ALA A 261 -18.55 -10.08 4.34
C ALA A 261 -17.87 -10.26 2.97
N THR A 262 -17.82 -9.20 2.16
CA THR A 262 -17.17 -9.19 0.84
C THR A 262 -15.65 -9.33 0.96
N TRP A 263 -15.03 -8.61 1.89
CA TRP A 263 -13.60 -8.79 2.20
C TRP A 263 -13.28 -10.24 2.57
N PHE A 264 -14.13 -10.87 3.39
CA PHE A 264 -13.87 -12.23 3.84
C PHE A 264 -13.94 -13.27 2.71
N GLU A 265 -14.71 -13.02 1.65
CA GLU A 265 -14.73 -13.89 0.47
C GLU A 265 -13.33 -14.12 -0.10
N ASP A 266 -12.53 -13.06 -0.12
CA ASP A 266 -11.18 -13.05 -0.66
C ASP A 266 -10.16 -13.62 0.33
N VAL A 267 -10.35 -13.39 1.63
CA VAL A 267 -9.52 -14.02 2.67
C VAL A 267 -9.58 -15.55 2.59
N GLU A 268 -10.76 -16.11 2.32
CA GLU A 268 -10.93 -17.56 2.20
C GLU A 268 -10.63 -18.09 0.80
N TYR A 269 -11.00 -17.33 -0.24
CA TYR A 269 -10.92 -17.76 -1.64
C TYR A 269 -10.31 -16.69 -2.56
N ASP A 270 -9.09 -16.24 -2.22
CA ASP A 270 -8.27 -15.22 -2.93
C ASP A 270 -8.27 -15.36 -4.48
N TYR A 271 -8.19 -16.60 -4.97
CA TYR A 271 -8.17 -16.86 -6.42
C TYR A 271 -9.52 -16.70 -7.12
N VAL A 272 -10.64 -16.51 -6.39
CA VAL A 272 -11.97 -16.42 -7.00
C VAL A 272 -12.25 -15.00 -7.51
N ASN A 273 -11.83 -13.97 -6.77
CA ASN A 273 -11.89 -12.57 -7.23
C ASN A 273 -13.29 -12.13 -7.74
N ASP A 274 -14.36 -12.63 -7.11
CA ASP A 274 -15.75 -12.29 -7.49
C ASP A 274 -16.06 -10.81 -7.17
N TYR A 275 -15.43 -10.25 -6.13
CA TYR A 275 -15.60 -8.86 -5.70
C TYR A 275 -15.12 -7.82 -6.72
N TYR A 276 -14.31 -8.22 -7.72
CA TYR A 276 -13.92 -7.35 -8.83
C TYR A 276 -15.12 -6.81 -9.61
N ASN A 277 -16.25 -7.52 -9.58
CA ASN A 277 -17.49 -7.06 -10.21
C ASN A 277 -18.06 -5.78 -9.56
N TYR A 278 -17.61 -5.42 -8.35
CA TYR A 278 -18.11 -4.28 -7.58
C TYR A 278 -17.19 -3.06 -7.65
N LEU A 279 -15.90 -3.25 -7.92
CA LEU A 279 -14.95 -2.15 -7.98
C LEU A 279 -15.19 -1.11 -9.10
N PRO A 280 -15.73 -1.44 -10.28
CA PRO A 280 -15.88 -0.47 -11.38
C PRO A 280 -16.91 0.65 -11.18
N ALA A 281 -17.80 0.54 -10.18
CA ALA A 281 -18.84 1.54 -9.92
C ALA A 281 -19.09 1.67 -8.41
N GLY A 282 -19.23 2.89 -7.91
CA GLY A 282 -19.49 3.18 -6.50
C GLY A 282 -18.27 3.14 -5.59
N SER A 283 -17.23 2.37 -5.94
CA SER A 283 -16.09 2.12 -5.05
C SER A 283 -15.25 3.37 -4.75
N PRO A 284 -14.49 3.38 -3.65
CA PRO A 284 -13.50 4.42 -3.34
C PRO A 284 -12.40 4.57 -4.40
N ILE A 285 -12.23 3.58 -5.28
CA ILE A 285 -11.29 3.62 -6.41
C ILE A 285 -11.95 4.26 -7.63
N SER A 286 -13.13 3.80 -8.03
CA SER A 286 -13.81 4.25 -9.25
C SER A 286 -14.51 5.60 -9.09
N GLN A 287 -14.91 5.95 -7.87
CA GLN A 287 -15.59 7.20 -7.51
C GLN A 287 -15.02 7.78 -6.21
N PRO A 288 -13.73 8.16 -6.16
CA PRO A 288 -13.04 8.59 -4.94
C PRO A 288 -13.67 9.82 -4.26
N SER A 289 -14.44 10.62 -4.98
CA SER A 289 -15.17 11.77 -4.42
C SER A 289 -16.41 11.37 -3.62
N LEU A 290 -16.85 10.11 -3.69
CA LEU A 290 -17.93 9.58 -2.88
C LEU A 290 -17.40 9.23 -1.48
N SER A 291 -18.16 9.57 -0.43
CA SER A 291 -17.82 9.18 0.93
C SER A 291 -17.81 7.66 1.06
N LEU A 292 -16.82 7.08 1.74
CA LEU A 292 -16.72 5.65 2.02
C LEU A 292 -17.98 5.09 2.71
N ASP A 293 -18.73 5.93 3.44
CA ASP A 293 -19.98 5.53 4.09
C ASP A 293 -21.25 6.01 3.37
N ALA A 294 -21.14 6.47 2.12
CA ALA A 294 -22.28 6.90 1.31
C ALA A 294 -23.02 5.75 0.62
N GLY A 295 -22.41 4.55 0.50
CA GLY A 295 -22.95 3.38 -0.21
C GLY A 295 -24.26 2.80 0.34
N GLY A 296 -24.74 3.29 1.50
CA GLY A 296 -26.00 2.85 2.09
C GLY A 296 -25.93 1.41 2.60
N THR A 297 -26.98 0.62 2.38
CA THR A 297 -27.04 -0.80 2.75
C THR A 297 -26.60 -1.63 1.53
N GLY A 298 -25.30 -1.78 1.34
CA GLY A 298 -24.75 -2.44 0.15
C GLY A 298 -23.25 -2.53 0.23
N SER A 299 -22.54 -1.41 0.11
CA SER A 299 -21.09 -1.22 0.37
C SER A 299 -20.14 -2.38 -0.02
N TYR A 300 -20.51 -3.21 -0.98
CA TYR A 300 -19.69 -4.32 -1.49
C TYR A 300 -18.44 -3.75 -2.13
N GLU A 301 -18.62 -2.66 -2.86
CA GLU A 301 -17.60 -1.87 -3.54
C GLU A 301 -16.59 -1.20 -2.58
N ASP A 302 -16.97 -1.05 -1.31
CA ASP A 302 -16.16 -0.41 -0.27
C ASP A 302 -15.21 -1.42 0.42
N CYS A 303 -15.30 -2.72 0.10
CA CYS A 303 -14.49 -3.79 0.71
C CYS A 303 -12.99 -3.51 0.70
N VAL A 304 -12.51 -2.75 -0.29
CA VAL A 304 -11.11 -2.32 -0.44
C VAL A 304 -10.57 -1.56 0.77
N TRP A 305 -11.44 -0.93 1.59
CA TRP A 305 -11.03 -0.39 2.89
C TRP A 305 -10.47 -1.49 3.80
N GLN A 306 -11.13 -2.64 3.84
CA GLN A 306 -10.75 -3.76 4.70
C GLN A 306 -9.63 -4.61 4.09
N HIS A 307 -9.53 -4.70 2.75
CA HIS A 307 -8.31 -5.17 2.09
C HIS A 307 -7.10 -4.31 2.49
N HIS A 308 -7.22 -2.97 2.42
CA HIS A 308 -6.14 -2.08 2.85
C HIS A 308 -5.74 -2.33 4.32
N LEU A 309 -6.70 -2.45 5.23
CA LEU A 309 -6.39 -2.73 6.64
C LEU A 309 -5.71 -4.10 6.82
N SER A 310 -6.23 -5.16 6.20
CA SER A 310 -5.69 -6.51 6.32
C SER A 310 -4.32 -6.68 5.66
N GLU A 311 -4.09 -6.09 4.49
CA GLU A 311 -2.78 -6.12 3.83
C GLU A 311 -1.74 -5.25 4.54
N THR A 312 -2.17 -4.21 5.27
CA THR A 312 -1.25 -3.33 6.03
C THR A 312 -0.91 -3.91 7.41
N PHE A 313 -1.89 -4.46 8.12
CA PHE A 313 -1.76 -4.83 9.54
C PHE A 313 -2.01 -6.32 9.83
N GLY A 314 -2.30 -7.13 8.79
CA GLY A 314 -2.75 -8.51 8.91
C GLY A 314 -4.24 -8.64 9.23
N ASN A 315 -4.80 -9.82 8.98
CA ASN A 315 -6.24 -10.11 9.23
C ASN A 315 -6.67 -9.91 10.69
N GLN A 316 -5.73 -9.95 11.63
CA GLN A 316 -5.98 -9.76 13.06
C GLN A 316 -6.64 -8.42 13.38
N ILE A 317 -6.35 -7.35 12.63
CA ILE A 317 -6.96 -6.03 12.86
C ILE A 317 -8.49 -6.07 12.69
N VAL A 318 -8.98 -6.90 11.77
CA VAL A 318 -10.43 -7.07 11.54
C VAL A 318 -11.05 -7.86 12.69
N LEU A 319 -10.38 -8.90 13.19
CA LEU A 319 -10.84 -9.60 14.40
C LEU A 319 -10.90 -8.65 15.60
N ASP A 320 -9.85 -7.86 15.80
CA ASP A 320 -9.78 -6.89 16.89
C ASP A 320 -10.90 -5.84 16.80
N TYR A 321 -11.23 -5.39 15.58
CA TYR A 321 -12.39 -4.55 15.34
C TYR A 321 -13.68 -5.20 15.81
N TRP A 322 -13.96 -6.44 15.42
CA TRP A 322 -15.19 -7.14 15.82
C TRP A 322 -15.25 -7.43 17.33
N ASN A 323 -14.12 -7.77 17.94
CA ASN A 323 -14.01 -7.93 19.40
C ASN A 323 -14.27 -6.61 20.13
N PHE A 324 -13.71 -5.51 19.63
CA PHE A 324 -13.94 -4.18 20.16
C PHE A 324 -15.41 -3.76 20.02
N ARG A 325 -16.03 -4.02 18.86
CA ARG A 325 -17.46 -3.76 18.61
C ARG A 325 -18.34 -4.51 19.60
N SER A 326 -18.08 -5.80 19.81
CA SER A 326 -18.83 -6.63 20.74
C SER A 326 -18.73 -6.11 22.18
N ALA A 327 -17.54 -5.66 22.59
CA ALA A 327 -17.32 -5.05 23.90
C ALA A 327 -17.90 -3.62 24.03
N ASN A 328 -18.09 -2.90 22.92
CA ASN A 328 -18.47 -1.48 22.89
C ASN A 328 -19.65 -1.19 21.94
N PRO A 329 -20.82 -1.81 22.12
CA PRO A 329 -21.93 -1.73 21.16
C PRO A 329 -22.48 -0.31 20.96
N GLY A 330 -22.25 0.61 21.92
CA GLY A 330 -22.68 2.00 21.84
C GLY A 330 -21.76 2.93 21.02
N GLN A 331 -20.58 2.47 20.60
CA GLN A 331 -19.70 3.27 19.74
C GLN A 331 -20.17 3.24 18.28
N THR A 332 -19.81 4.27 17.52
CA THR A 332 -20.04 4.26 16.07
C THR A 332 -19.01 3.37 15.38
N VAL A 333 -19.31 2.95 14.14
CA VAL A 333 -18.41 2.10 13.34
C VAL A 333 -17.04 2.75 13.16
N LEU A 334 -16.99 4.01 12.71
CA LEU A 334 -15.74 4.72 12.45
C LEU A 334 -14.93 5.01 13.73
N ALA A 335 -15.59 5.30 14.85
CA ALA A 335 -14.91 5.45 16.13
C ALA A 335 -14.30 4.11 16.60
N SER A 336 -14.93 2.99 16.27
CA SER A 336 -14.41 1.65 16.58
C SER A 336 -13.20 1.31 15.72
N TYR A 337 -13.21 1.67 14.43
CA TYR A 337 -12.03 1.55 13.56
C TYR A 337 -10.86 2.39 14.08
N ASP A 338 -11.09 3.66 14.41
CA ASP A 338 -10.06 4.55 14.94
C ASP A 338 -9.44 4.00 16.25
N ALA A 339 -10.28 3.53 17.17
CA ALA A 339 -9.81 2.94 18.42
C ALA A 339 -8.92 1.70 18.21
N VAL A 340 -9.24 0.86 17.23
CA VAL A 340 -8.48 -0.35 16.91
C VAL A 340 -7.19 0.01 16.18
N LEU A 341 -7.23 0.93 15.22
CA LEU A 341 -6.05 1.43 14.51
C LEU A 341 -4.97 1.96 15.47
N ILE A 342 -5.37 2.66 16.53
CA ILE A 342 -4.47 3.14 17.60
C ILE A 342 -3.71 2.00 18.26
N THR A 343 -4.35 0.84 18.46
CA THR A 343 -3.68 -0.34 19.03
C THR A 343 -2.68 -0.99 18.07
N HIS A 344 -2.80 -0.71 16.77
CA HIS A 344 -1.92 -1.18 15.70
C HIS A 344 -0.90 -0.11 15.26
N GLY A 345 -0.74 0.98 16.03
CA GLY A 345 0.28 2.01 15.78
C GLY A 345 -0.09 3.04 14.70
N SER A 346 -1.36 3.12 14.32
CA SER A 346 -1.91 4.09 13.35
C SER A 346 -3.08 4.85 13.97
N ASP A 347 -3.75 5.71 13.20
CA ASP A 347 -5.09 6.22 13.50
C ASP A 347 -5.91 6.28 12.20
N LEU A 348 -7.19 6.69 12.29
CA LEU A 348 -8.05 6.82 11.11
C LEU A 348 -7.50 7.83 10.10
N THR A 349 -6.84 8.90 10.55
CA THR A 349 -6.28 9.93 9.67
C THR A 349 -5.13 9.38 8.84
N GLU A 350 -4.21 8.66 9.47
CA GLU A 350 -3.06 8.02 8.84
C GLU A 350 -3.48 6.88 7.92
N ALA A 351 -4.34 5.99 8.39
CA ALA A 351 -4.82 4.85 7.60
C ALA A 351 -5.58 5.34 6.37
N PHE A 352 -6.43 6.35 6.50
CA PHE A 352 -7.19 6.89 5.36
C PHE A 352 -6.31 7.63 4.35
N ALA A 353 -5.25 8.33 4.81
CA ALA A 353 -4.27 8.94 3.92
C ALA A 353 -3.47 7.92 3.10
N THR A 354 -3.15 6.77 3.70
CA THR A 354 -2.45 5.66 3.02
C THR A 354 -3.39 4.93 2.06
N PHE A 355 -4.60 4.60 2.51
CA PHE A 355 -5.66 4.00 1.71
C PHE A 355 -5.93 4.78 0.41
N THR A 356 -6.06 6.11 0.50
CA THR A 356 -6.30 6.95 -0.67
C THR A 356 -5.09 7.03 -1.61
N GLY A 357 -3.87 6.97 -1.07
CA GLY A 357 -2.65 6.80 -1.86
C GLY A 357 -2.62 5.48 -2.62
N TRP A 358 -3.00 4.37 -1.97
CA TRP A 358 -3.11 3.06 -2.61
C TRP A 358 -4.18 3.06 -3.71
N ASN A 359 -5.35 3.66 -3.45
CA ASN A 359 -6.43 3.78 -4.45
C ASN A 359 -6.01 4.59 -5.68
N TYR A 360 -5.16 5.60 -5.52
CA TYR A 360 -4.60 6.30 -6.67
C TYR A 360 -3.72 5.38 -7.53
N ALA A 361 -2.91 4.54 -6.87
CA ALA A 361 -1.94 3.63 -7.46
C ALA A 361 -2.54 2.31 -7.98
N THR A 362 -3.78 2.30 -8.46
CA THR A 362 -4.43 1.12 -9.03
C THR A 362 -4.50 1.14 -10.56
N GLY A 363 -4.85 0.00 -11.14
CA GLY A 363 -5.05 -0.20 -12.58
C GLY A 363 -3.81 0.14 -13.37
N SER A 364 -3.94 1.04 -14.36
CA SER A 364 -2.82 1.46 -15.21
C SER A 364 -1.70 2.20 -14.49
N ARG A 365 -1.93 2.61 -13.23
CA ARG A 365 -0.89 3.21 -12.38
C ARG A 365 -0.29 2.23 -11.38
N GLY A 366 -0.82 1.02 -11.25
CA GLY A 366 -0.33 0.01 -10.34
C GLY A 366 1.09 -0.46 -10.65
N VAL A 367 1.85 -0.71 -9.59
CA VAL A 367 3.22 -1.23 -9.64
C VAL A 367 3.35 -2.36 -8.62
N PRO A 368 3.79 -3.56 -9.03
CA PRO A 368 3.98 -4.68 -8.11
C PRO A 368 4.87 -4.31 -6.92
N GLY A 369 4.47 -4.72 -5.71
CA GLY A 369 5.17 -4.40 -4.48
C GLY A 369 4.83 -3.03 -3.88
N PHE A 370 3.91 -2.27 -4.48
CA PHE A 370 3.36 -1.04 -3.89
C PHE A 370 1.83 -1.13 -3.79
N GLY A 371 1.30 -0.94 -2.58
CA GLY A 371 -0.14 -0.97 -2.34
C GLY A 371 -0.71 -2.38 -2.30
N TYR A 372 -1.96 -2.51 -2.75
CA TYR A 372 -2.65 -3.80 -2.85
C TYR A 372 -1.87 -4.79 -3.71
N GLY A 373 -1.79 -6.06 -3.28
CA GLY A 373 -1.17 -7.13 -4.06
C GLY A 373 -1.73 -7.25 -5.48
N GLU A 374 -3.02 -6.97 -5.62
CA GLU A 374 -3.77 -7.07 -6.88
C GLU A 374 -4.03 -5.71 -7.56
N ALA A 375 -3.33 -4.65 -7.16
CA ALA A 375 -3.61 -3.28 -7.61
C ALA A 375 -3.73 -3.11 -9.13
N ASN A 376 -2.99 -3.88 -9.92
CA ASN A 376 -3.01 -3.84 -11.40
C ASN A 376 -4.31 -4.37 -12.01
N SER A 377 -5.02 -5.26 -11.31
CA SER A 377 -6.30 -5.83 -11.73
C SER A 377 -7.48 -4.90 -11.41
N TYR A 378 -7.30 -3.96 -10.50
CA TYR A 378 -8.34 -3.01 -10.10
C TYR A 378 -8.56 -1.92 -11.17
N PRO A 379 -9.71 -1.21 -11.14
CA PRO A 379 -9.93 -0.04 -11.98
C PRO A 379 -8.88 1.05 -11.75
N THR A 380 -8.58 1.85 -12.77
CA THR A 380 -7.73 3.04 -12.59
C THR A 380 -8.57 4.16 -11.98
N ALA A 381 -8.17 4.70 -10.83
CA ALA A 381 -8.93 5.78 -10.20
C ALA A 381 -8.98 7.06 -11.06
N PRO A 382 -10.12 7.73 -11.18
CA PRO A 382 -10.22 8.99 -11.91
C PRO A 382 -9.50 10.12 -11.18
N VAL A 383 -9.07 11.13 -11.92
CA VAL A 383 -8.41 12.33 -11.37
C VAL A 383 -9.28 13.55 -11.62
N VAL A 384 -9.28 14.50 -10.69
CA VAL A 384 -9.99 15.78 -10.86
C VAL A 384 -9.25 16.71 -11.81
N ALA A 385 -7.94 16.55 -11.94
CA ALA A 385 -7.11 17.30 -12.88
C ALA A 385 -5.83 16.53 -13.24
N THR A 386 -5.38 16.73 -14.48
CA THR A 386 -4.03 16.37 -14.93
C THR A 386 -3.29 17.65 -15.32
N VAL A 387 -2.12 17.88 -14.73
CA VAL A 387 -1.26 19.03 -14.99
C VAL A 387 0.07 18.56 -15.59
N SER A 388 0.61 19.32 -16.53
CA SER A 388 1.86 18.96 -17.24
C SER A 388 2.76 20.16 -17.53
N SER A 389 2.49 21.29 -16.88
CA SER A 389 3.26 22.52 -16.97
C SER A 389 3.27 23.19 -15.60
N PHE A 390 4.44 23.62 -15.14
CA PHE A 390 4.63 24.18 -13.81
C PHE A 390 5.08 25.66 -13.87
N PRO A 391 4.65 26.52 -12.93
CA PRO A 391 3.79 26.20 -11.79
C PRO A 391 2.32 25.96 -12.20
N ALA A 392 1.64 25.08 -11.47
CA ALA A 392 0.23 24.77 -11.62
C ALA A 392 -0.53 25.12 -10.32
N LEU A 393 -1.80 25.47 -10.44
CA LEU A 393 -2.71 25.68 -9.33
C LEU A 393 -3.99 24.90 -9.58
N GLN A 394 -4.38 24.06 -8.63
CA GLN A 394 -5.62 23.29 -8.63
C GLN A 394 -6.42 23.56 -7.36
N ALA A 395 -7.73 23.40 -7.44
CA ALA A 395 -8.62 23.62 -6.31
C ALA A 395 -9.79 22.64 -6.37
N GLY A 396 -10.40 22.35 -5.22
CA GLY A 396 -11.57 21.50 -5.16
C GLY A 396 -12.21 21.45 -3.78
N THR A 397 -13.21 20.58 -3.68
CA THR A 397 -13.86 20.20 -2.41
C THR A 397 -13.84 18.69 -2.28
N VAL A 398 -13.64 18.19 -1.07
CA VAL A 398 -13.64 16.76 -0.74
C VAL A 398 -14.67 16.54 0.35
N GLU A 399 -15.66 15.68 0.09
CA GLU A 399 -16.61 15.22 1.09
C GLU A 399 -15.91 14.50 2.24
N LYS A 400 -16.61 14.30 3.36
CA LYS A 400 -16.11 13.44 4.44
C LYS A 400 -15.78 12.05 3.90
N LEU A 401 -14.76 11.38 4.44
CA LEU A 401 -14.29 10.05 4.03
C LEU A 401 -14.17 9.86 2.51
N ALA A 402 -13.69 10.88 1.81
CA ALA A 402 -13.52 10.87 0.36
C ALA A 402 -12.13 11.43 -0.02
N ALA A 403 -11.80 11.40 -1.31
CA ALA A 403 -10.57 11.94 -1.85
C ALA A 403 -10.74 12.59 -3.23
N ASN A 404 -9.89 13.56 -3.52
CA ASN A 404 -9.63 14.06 -4.87
C ASN A 404 -8.19 13.72 -5.26
N PHE A 405 -7.98 13.34 -6.52
CA PHE A 405 -6.66 13.06 -7.06
C PHE A 405 -6.25 14.07 -8.13
N VAL A 406 -5.07 14.66 -8.01
CA VAL A 406 -4.44 15.50 -9.04
C VAL A 406 -3.20 14.78 -9.57
N GLN A 407 -3.15 14.57 -10.88
CA GLN A 407 -2.01 13.94 -11.53
C GLN A 407 -1.09 15.01 -12.13
N ALA A 408 0.17 15.03 -11.71
CA ALA A 408 1.20 15.92 -12.22
C ALA A 408 2.21 15.12 -13.04
N LEU A 409 2.40 15.53 -14.30
CA LEU A 409 3.21 14.85 -15.31
C LEU A 409 4.30 15.77 -15.86
N ASN A 410 5.23 15.17 -16.61
CA ASN A 410 6.27 15.88 -17.39
C ASN A 410 7.17 16.76 -16.53
N PHE A 411 7.57 16.26 -15.37
CA PHE A 411 8.58 16.95 -14.56
C PHE A 411 9.90 17.06 -15.34
N SER A 412 10.61 18.18 -15.20
CA SER A 412 11.82 18.44 -16.00
C SER A 412 12.93 17.41 -15.77
N GLY A 413 12.98 16.80 -14.57
CA GLY A 413 14.05 15.90 -14.17
C GLY A 413 15.39 16.59 -13.93
N SER A 414 15.39 17.92 -13.83
CA SER A 414 16.57 18.67 -13.46
C SER A 414 16.90 18.46 -11.98
N LEU A 415 18.15 18.68 -11.58
CA LEU A 415 18.51 18.70 -10.17
C LEU A 415 17.66 19.74 -9.43
N GLY A 416 16.94 19.35 -8.38
CA GLY A 416 16.05 20.27 -7.68
C GLY A 416 14.97 19.60 -6.83
N THR A 417 13.88 20.33 -6.59
CA THR A 417 12.73 19.86 -5.80
C THR A 417 11.41 20.09 -6.52
N VAL A 418 10.41 19.29 -6.13
CA VAL A 418 9.01 19.59 -6.39
C VAL A 418 8.45 20.27 -5.16
N ASP A 419 8.02 21.52 -5.32
CA ASP A 419 7.49 22.34 -4.24
C ASP A 419 5.97 22.44 -4.33
N VAL A 420 5.32 22.39 -3.18
CA VAL A 420 3.87 22.53 -3.06
C VAL A 420 3.49 23.62 -2.08
N VAL A 421 2.41 24.33 -2.41
CA VAL A 421 1.70 25.18 -1.46
C VAL A 421 0.27 24.68 -1.37
N PHE A 422 -0.08 24.10 -0.22
CA PHE A 422 -1.39 23.55 0.04
C PHE A 422 -2.17 24.44 1.00
N THR A 423 -3.38 24.82 0.61
CA THR A 423 -4.31 25.60 1.43
C THR A 423 -5.57 24.80 1.67
N ARG A 424 -6.05 24.79 2.92
CA ARG A 424 -7.31 24.15 3.33
C ARG A 424 -8.17 25.11 4.16
N ASN A 425 -9.49 24.91 4.16
CA ASN A 425 -10.37 25.68 5.05
C ASN A 425 -10.03 25.42 6.52
N ALA A 426 -10.12 26.48 7.34
CA ALA A 426 -9.81 26.42 8.75
C ALA A 426 -10.64 25.35 9.47
N GLY A 427 -9.97 24.51 10.26
CA GLY A 427 -10.61 23.45 11.04
C GLY A 427 -10.93 22.17 10.27
N SER A 428 -10.57 22.07 8.98
CA SER A 428 -10.63 20.80 8.25
C SER A 428 -9.44 19.89 8.61
N ASN A 429 -9.67 18.58 8.64
CA ASN A 429 -8.60 17.59 8.83
C ASN A 429 -8.07 17.01 7.50
N LEU A 430 -8.18 17.78 6.40
CA LEU A 430 -7.69 17.33 5.09
C LEU A 430 -6.23 16.91 5.17
N GLN A 431 -5.88 15.81 4.51
CA GLN A 431 -4.52 15.32 4.35
C GLN A 431 -4.07 15.50 2.89
N LEU A 432 -2.76 15.59 2.69
CA LEU A 432 -2.14 15.63 1.37
C LEU A 432 -1.03 14.59 1.30
N SER A 433 -1.15 13.65 0.38
CA SER A 433 -0.14 12.63 0.10
C SER A 433 0.31 12.72 -1.36
N ALA A 434 1.58 12.43 -1.63
CA ALA A 434 2.16 12.34 -2.95
C ALA A 434 2.53 10.89 -3.27
N VAL A 435 1.89 10.31 -4.28
CA VAL A 435 2.26 9.02 -4.86
C VAL A 435 3.22 9.29 -6.02
N ILE A 436 4.49 9.02 -5.80
CA ILE A 436 5.58 9.43 -6.69
C ILE A 436 6.02 8.24 -7.51
N ARG A 437 5.96 8.36 -8.84
CA ARG A 437 6.60 7.43 -9.76
C ARG A 437 8.01 7.90 -10.03
N THR A 438 8.98 7.11 -9.60
CA THR A 438 10.40 7.38 -9.81
C THR A 438 10.88 6.91 -11.17
N ARG A 439 12.04 7.39 -11.62
CA ARG A 439 12.62 7.05 -12.93
C ARG A 439 13.03 5.58 -13.07
N ASP A 440 13.26 4.89 -11.97
CA ASP A 440 13.48 3.44 -11.94
C ASP A 440 12.18 2.63 -12.12
N GLY A 441 11.02 3.30 -12.14
CA GLY A 441 9.71 2.69 -12.32
C GLY A 441 9.00 2.32 -11.02
N SER A 442 9.64 2.45 -9.86
CA SER A 442 9.02 2.18 -8.56
C SER A 442 8.03 3.29 -8.14
N LEU A 443 7.22 3.00 -7.11
CA LEU A 443 6.33 3.97 -6.48
C LEU A 443 6.75 4.24 -5.04
N LYS A 444 6.62 5.49 -4.61
CA LYS A 444 6.77 5.93 -3.22
C LYS A 444 5.53 6.69 -2.77
N LEU A 445 5.16 6.54 -1.50
CA LEU A 445 4.13 7.35 -0.86
C LEU A 445 4.77 8.31 0.12
N GLU A 446 4.63 9.61 -0.12
CA GLU A 446 5.09 10.65 0.79
C GLU A 446 3.90 11.42 1.36
N ARG A 447 3.73 11.40 2.69
CA ARG A 447 2.74 12.24 3.37
C ARG A 447 3.34 13.62 3.62
N ILE A 448 2.61 14.67 3.24
CA ILE A 448 3.05 16.05 3.43
C ILE A 448 2.48 16.55 4.76
N ALA A 449 3.38 16.85 5.72
CA ALA A 449 2.99 17.34 7.03
C ALA A 449 2.37 18.74 6.92
N LEU A 450 1.07 18.83 7.25
CA LEU A 450 0.33 20.09 7.11
C LEU A 450 0.38 20.92 8.39
N THR A 451 0.94 22.12 8.30
CA THR A 451 1.01 23.09 9.39
C THR A 451 0.00 24.22 9.18
N GLY A 452 -0.99 24.32 10.07
CA GLY A 452 -2.03 25.35 9.98
C GLY A 452 -2.93 25.17 8.75
N ASN A 453 -3.38 26.29 8.18
CA ASN A 453 -4.30 26.32 7.02
C ASN A 453 -3.58 26.44 5.68
N VAL A 454 -2.34 26.96 5.67
CA VAL A 454 -1.50 27.10 4.49
C VAL A 454 -0.16 26.45 4.82
N THR A 455 0.22 25.45 4.04
CA THR A 455 1.49 24.72 4.18
C THR A 455 2.29 24.90 2.90
N ALA A 456 3.54 25.33 3.02
CA ALA A 456 4.52 25.27 1.95
C ALA A 456 5.52 24.16 2.29
N ALA A 457 5.74 23.24 1.37
CA ALA A 457 6.62 22.09 1.58
C ALA A 457 7.27 21.67 0.25
N SER A 458 8.41 21.01 0.34
CA SER A 458 9.04 20.31 -0.79
C SER A 458 8.86 18.82 -0.60
N LEU A 459 8.70 18.08 -1.69
CA LEU A 459 8.76 16.62 -1.64
C LEU A 459 10.15 16.17 -1.20
N ALA A 460 10.22 15.06 -0.47
CA ALA A 460 11.49 14.48 -0.02
C ALA A 460 12.22 13.79 -1.18
N SER A 461 11.47 13.20 -2.12
CA SER A 461 12.05 12.71 -3.37
C SER A 461 12.54 13.87 -4.24
N PRO A 462 13.78 13.81 -4.74
CA PRO A 462 14.37 14.91 -5.51
C PRO A 462 13.79 14.94 -6.93
N LEU A 463 13.74 16.13 -7.54
CA LEU A 463 13.11 16.37 -8.86
C LEU A 463 13.72 15.50 -9.97
N GLU A 464 15.02 15.27 -9.90
CA GLU A 464 15.77 14.42 -10.82
C GLU A 464 15.32 12.96 -10.82
N ASP A 465 14.73 12.46 -9.73
CA ASP A 465 14.24 11.08 -9.62
C ASP A 465 12.78 10.94 -10.04
N ILE A 466 12.04 12.03 -10.18
CA ILE A 466 10.59 12.03 -10.38
C ILE A 466 10.23 11.98 -11.87
N VAL A 467 9.26 11.13 -12.22
CA VAL A 467 8.61 11.07 -13.54
C VAL A 467 7.20 11.67 -13.48
N GLU A 468 6.44 11.26 -12.47
CA GLU A 468 5.03 11.61 -12.27
C GLU A 468 4.75 11.66 -10.77
N VAL A 469 3.83 12.53 -10.36
CA VAL A 469 3.32 12.58 -8.99
C VAL A 469 1.80 12.62 -9.01
N GLY A 470 1.17 11.70 -8.29
CA GLY A 470 -0.23 11.74 -7.92
C GLY A 470 -0.42 12.38 -6.56
N PHE A 471 -1.02 13.57 -6.51
CA PHE A 471 -1.41 14.17 -5.24
C PHE A 471 -2.80 13.69 -4.83
N ALA A 472 -2.87 12.98 -3.72
CA ALA A 472 -4.11 12.58 -3.06
C ALA A 472 -4.47 13.60 -1.98
N VAL A 473 -5.56 14.33 -2.19
CA VAL A 473 -6.17 15.19 -1.18
C VAL A 473 -7.32 14.41 -0.55
N SER A 474 -7.14 13.94 0.68
CA SER A 474 -8.12 13.09 1.35
C SER A 474 -8.73 13.79 2.57
N ASN A 475 -9.99 13.46 2.86
CA ASN A 475 -10.70 13.96 4.01
C ASN A 475 -11.05 12.80 4.95
N PRO A 476 -10.25 12.58 6.01
CA PRO A 476 -10.47 11.47 6.95
C PRO A 476 -11.60 11.77 7.96
N ASP A 477 -12.18 12.98 7.94
CA ASP A 477 -13.22 13.33 8.92
C ASP A 477 -14.40 12.37 8.79
N PRO A 478 -14.89 11.75 9.89
CA PRO A 478 -16.00 10.79 9.83
C PRO A 478 -17.36 11.49 9.64
N SER A 479 -17.41 12.80 9.91
CA SER A 479 -18.61 13.63 9.91
C SER A 479 -18.25 15.07 9.59
N GLY A 480 -19.20 15.84 9.07
CA GLY A 480 -19.00 17.25 8.73
C GLY A 480 -19.27 17.55 7.26
N PRO A 481 -19.25 18.83 6.87
CA PRO A 481 -19.41 19.22 5.48
C PRO A 481 -18.14 18.93 4.67
N ALA A 482 -18.27 18.94 3.34
CA ALA A 482 -17.11 18.95 2.46
C ALA A 482 -16.12 20.06 2.82
N ALA A 483 -14.83 19.74 2.73
CA ALA A 483 -13.73 20.66 2.98
C ALA A 483 -13.11 21.12 1.65
N SER A 484 -12.78 22.41 1.56
CA SER A 484 -12.22 23.01 0.35
C SER A 484 -10.69 23.07 0.43
N TRP A 485 -10.04 22.89 -0.71
CA TRP A 485 -8.59 22.95 -0.83
C TRP A 485 -8.12 23.69 -2.08
N GLU A 486 -6.90 24.21 -2.01
CA GLU A 486 -6.09 24.69 -3.12
C GLU A 486 -4.70 24.07 -3.03
N LEU A 487 -4.15 23.62 -4.16
CA LEU A 487 -2.83 23.02 -4.28
C LEU A 487 -2.08 23.72 -5.42
N SER A 488 -1.03 24.47 -5.06
CA SER A 488 -0.03 24.93 -6.01
C SER A 488 1.11 23.93 -6.10
N ILE A 489 1.57 23.63 -7.31
CA ILE A 489 2.66 22.69 -7.60
C ILE A 489 3.69 23.43 -8.46
N ALA A 490 4.95 23.42 -8.07
CA ALA A 490 6.03 24.06 -8.79
C ALA A 490 7.28 23.17 -8.83
N GLU A 491 8.16 23.45 -9.78
CA GLU A 491 9.52 22.92 -9.77
C GLU A 491 10.49 24.01 -9.36
N THR A 492 11.41 23.68 -8.45
CA THR A 492 12.55 24.53 -8.11
C THR A 492 13.81 23.84 -8.58
N VAL A 493 14.36 24.31 -9.70
CA VAL A 493 15.62 23.80 -10.24
C VAL A 493 16.78 24.40 -9.46
N ARG A 494 17.67 23.55 -8.96
CA ARG A 494 18.92 23.95 -8.30
C ARG A 494 19.78 24.75 -9.28
N ALA A 495 20.28 25.90 -8.82
CA ALA A 495 21.22 26.69 -9.60
C ALA A 495 22.55 25.92 -9.78
N PRO A 496 23.12 25.89 -11.00
CA PRO A 496 24.44 25.30 -11.24
C PRO A 496 25.51 26.02 -10.39
N GLN A 497 26.33 25.26 -9.67
CA GLN A 497 27.33 25.84 -8.75
C GLN A 497 28.58 26.29 -9.52
N PRO A 498 29.05 27.54 -9.35
CA PRO A 498 30.32 27.99 -9.90
C PRO A 498 31.48 27.39 -9.10
N LEU A 499 32.62 27.17 -9.77
CA LEU A 499 33.87 26.74 -9.15
C LEU A 499 34.97 27.67 -9.63
N VAL A 500 35.65 28.37 -8.73
CA VAL A 500 36.78 29.23 -9.11
C VAL A 500 38.00 28.35 -9.37
N SER A 501 38.64 28.55 -10.50
CA SER A 501 39.98 28.03 -10.77
C SER A 501 40.91 29.18 -11.16
N LEU A 502 42.12 29.15 -10.61
CA LEU A 502 43.18 30.12 -10.89
C LEU A 502 44.36 29.38 -11.53
N ASP A 503 44.88 29.92 -12.64
CA ASP A 503 46.16 29.47 -13.17
C ASP A 503 47.30 30.16 -12.38
N VAL A 504 47.88 29.42 -11.43
CA VAL A 504 48.87 29.95 -10.47
C VAL A 504 50.28 30.06 -11.08
N ALA A 505 50.46 29.72 -12.36
CA ALA A 505 51.77 29.81 -13.02
C ALA A 505 52.32 31.25 -13.14
N SER A 506 51.55 32.28 -12.78
CA SER A 506 51.92 33.70 -12.97
C SER A 506 51.90 34.60 -11.72
N VAL A 507 51.69 34.11 -10.49
CA VAL A 507 51.42 35.02 -9.35
C VAL A 507 52.57 35.17 -8.34
N VAL A 508 53.67 34.42 -8.49
CA VAL A 508 54.88 34.60 -7.66
C VAL A 508 56.09 34.89 -8.55
N ASP A 509 56.42 36.17 -8.71
CA ASP A 509 57.63 36.59 -9.42
C ASP A 509 58.40 37.66 -8.61
N GLN A 510 59.72 37.69 -8.75
CA GLN A 510 60.59 38.64 -8.04
C GLN A 510 60.79 39.90 -8.89
N VAL A 511 60.22 41.03 -8.46
CA VAL A 511 60.43 42.33 -9.11
C VAL A 511 61.58 43.07 -8.43
N LEU A 512 62.64 43.36 -9.18
CA LEU A 512 63.73 44.20 -8.69
C LEU A 512 63.33 45.68 -8.72
N ALA A 513 63.95 46.48 -7.84
CA ALA A 513 63.63 47.89 -7.71
C ALA A 513 63.88 48.66 -9.02
N GLY A 514 62.81 49.22 -9.60
CA GLY A 514 62.84 50.01 -10.84
C GLY A 514 62.33 49.29 -12.08
N ASP A 515 62.05 47.99 -11.99
CA ASP A 515 61.50 47.20 -13.09
C ASP A 515 59.96 47.26 -13.12
N VAL A 516 59.39 47.08 -14.32
CA VAL A 516 57.94 46.95 -14.54
C VAL A 516 57.65 45.50 -14.90
N LEU A 517 56.84 44.82 -14.09
CA LEU A 517 56.35 43.48 -14.34
C LEU A 517 54.90 43.53 -14.82
N ASN A 518 54.58 42.77 -15.86
CA ASN A 518 53.21 42.51 -16.29
C ASN A 518 52.88 41.05 -15.96
N LEU A 519 51.82 40.83 -15.19
CA LEU A 519 51.33 39.51 -14.84
C LEU A 519 49.95 39.28 -15.45
N ASP A 520 49.78 38.15 -16.12
CA ASP A 520 48.49 37.70 -16.64
C ASP A 520 47.86 36.75 -15.62
N VAL A 521 46.77 37.17 -14.97
CA VAL A 521 46.00 36.32 -14.05
C VAL A 521 44.74 35.85 -14.76
N ALA A 522 44.61 34.54 -14.97
CA ALA A 522 43.40 33.94 -15.51
C ALA A 522 42.49 33.48 -14.35
N VAL A 523 41.29 34.06 -14.26
CA VAL A 523 40.21 33.58 -13.40
C VAL A 523 39.25 32.79 -14.28
N MET A 524 39.07 31.52 -13.98
CA MET A 524 38.18 30.62 -14.72
C MET A 524 37.04 30.15 -13.82
N ASN A 525 35.83 30.09 -14.37
CA ASN A 525 34.74 29.33 -13.76
C ASN A 525 34.81 27.89 -14.28
N ALA A 526 35.38 27.00 -13.47
CA ALA A 526 35.42 25.56 -13.71
C ALA A 526 34.16 24.83 -13.21
N GLY A 527 33.13 25.58 -12.81
CA GLY A 527 31.88 25.05 -12.26
C GLY A 527 30.99 24.37 -13.28
N GLU A 528 29.81 23.94 -12.83
CA GLU A 528 28.82 23.28 -13.68
C GLU A 528 28.47 24.16 -14.90
N PRO A 529 28.23 23.59 -16.10
CA PRO A 529 27.88 24.36 -17.29
C PRO A 529 26.69 25.31 -17.04
N GLY A 530 26.88 26.60 -17.34
CA GLY A 530 25.87 27.64 -17.09
C GLY A 530 25.94 28.30 -15.71
N SER A 531 26.82 27.84 -14.81
CA SER A 531 27.11 28.55 -13.56
C SER A 531 27.72 29.93 -13.85
N THR A 532 27.41 30.90 -12.98
CA THR A 532 27.95 32.27 -13.07
C THR A 532 28.91 32.48 -11.92
N LEU A 533 30.13 32.90 -12.24
CA LEU A 533 31.14 33.23 -11.25
C LEU A 533 31.25 34.74 -11.09
N ASP A 534 30.76 35.25 -9.97
CA ASP A 534 31.01 36.61 -9.52
C ASP A 534 32.34 36.65 -8.76
N TYR A 535 33.29 37.47 -9.23
CA TYR A 535 34.62 37.56 -8.63
C TYR A 535 35.08 39.02 -8.49
N GLN A 536 35.95 39.26 -7.52
CA GLN A 536 36.66 40.53 -7.34
C GLN A 536 38.15 40.26 -7.18
N VAL A 537 38.99 40.93 -7.97
CA VAL A 537 40.45 40.87 -7.83
C VAL A 537 40.92 42.12 -7.08
N VAL A 538 41.63 41.94 -5.98
CA VAL A 538 42.19 43.03 -5.16
C VAL A 538 43.70 42.84 -5.02
N LEU A 539 44.47 43.86 -5.40
CA LEU A 539 45.91 43.92 -5.18
C LEU A 539 46.19 44.65 -3.86
N MET A 540 46.88 43.99 -2.93
CA MET A 540 47.23 44.57 -1.62
C MET A 540 48.73 44.40 -1.33
N GLU A 541 49.35 45.47 -0.83
CA GLU A 541 50.71 45.44 -0.27
C GLU A 541 50.64 44.82 1.13
N SER A 542 51.29 43.69 1.36
CA SER A 542 51.14 42.95 2.62
C SER A 542 51.94 43.60 3.76
N VAL A 543 51.23 44.16 4.74
CA VAL A 543 51.72 44.26 6.12
C VAL A 543 50.89 43.27 6.94
N PRO A 544 51.48 42.23 7.56
CA PRO A 544 50.69 41.24 8.27
C PRO A 544 50.20 41.85 9.58
N THR A 545 48.89 42.14 9.64
CA THR A 545 48.20 42.35 10.92
C THR A 545 47.22 41.19 11.08
N LYS A 546 47.58 40.24 11.96
CA LYS A 546 46.78 39.06 12.28
C LYS A 546 45.49 39.52 12.96
N VAL A 547 44.35 39.39 12.29
CA VAL A 547 43.03 39.43 12.93
C VAL A 547 42.66 37.99 13.25
N GLU A 548 42.67 37.64 14.53
CA GLU A 548 42.17 36.34 15.00
C GLU A 548 40.64 36.33 14.93
N ILE A 549 40.13 35.75 13.85
CA ILE A 549 38.83 35.09 13.81
C ILE A 549 39.11 33.61 14.07
N ALA A 550 38.33 32.98 14.94
CA ALA A 550 38.65 31.68 15.51
C ALA A 550 38.44 30.54 14.49
N ARG A 551 39.47 30.22 13.68
CA ARG A 551 39.42 29.12 12.71
C ARG A 551 39.70 27.74 13.26
N ASN A 552 38.68 26.89 13.37
CA ASN A 552 38.80 25.58 14.00
C ASN A 552 38.12 24.44 13.21
N ILE A 553 38.48 23.18 13.50
CA ILE A 553 37.84 21.97 12.95
C ILE A 553 36.72 21.40 13.83
N ALA A 554 36.14 22.18 14.74
CA ALA A 554 35.08 21.68 15.62
C ALA A 554 33.87 21.17 14.79
N GLY A 555 33.37 19.98 15.13
CA GLY A 555 32.26 19.33 14.41
C GLY A 555 32.70 18.38 13.29
N SER A 556 34.00 18.29 12.98
CA SER A 556 34.52 17.25 12.08
C SER A 556 34.35 15.86 12.68
N THR A 557 33.95 14.89 11.86
CA THR A 557 33.62 13.53 12.30
C THR A 557 34.16 12.47 11.35
N LEU A 558 34.34 11.25 11.86
CA LEU A 558 34.62 10.05 11.07
C LEU A 558 33.51 9.04 11.31
N THR A 559 32.90 8.55 10.24
CA THR A 559 31.83 7.53 10.30
C THR A 559 32.22 6.31 9.46
N THR A 560 31.50 5.21 9.61
CA THR A 560 31.74 4.00 8.82
C THR A 560 30.48 3.28 8.40
N THR A 561 30.52 2.62 7.25
CA THR A 561 29.48 1.73 6.76
C THR A 561 30.12 0.44 6.22
N PRO A 562 29.60 -0.76 6.60
CA PRO A 562 28.56 -0.99 7.60
C PRO A 562 29.05 -0.70 9.03
N MET A 563 28.12 -0.39 9.95
CA MET A 563 28.42 -0.22 11.39
C MET A 563 28.36 -1.54 12.17
N SER A 564 28.63 -2.67 11.50
CA SER A 564 28.60 -4.01 12.09
C SER A 564 29.74 -4.89 11.60
N TYR A 565 30.04 -5.95 12.36
CA TYR A 565 31.04 -6.95 11.98
C TYR A 565 30.65 -8.36 12.42
N ALA A 566 31.18 -9.38 11.74
CA ALA A 566 31.03 -10.79 12.13
C ALA A 566 32.38 -11.37 12.56
N ALA A 567 32.43 -12.00 13.74
CA ALA A 567 33.66 -12.63 14.26
C ALA A 567 34.12 -13.77 13.34
N GLY A 568 35.42 -13.85 13.06
CA GLY A 568 36.01 -14.86 12.19
C GLY A 568 35.89 -14.57 10.68
N GLN A 569 35.28 -13.45 10.29
CA GLN A 569 35.11 -13.04 8.90
C GLN A 569 36.02 -11.86 8.53
N ALA A 570 36.19 -11.62 7.23
CA ALA A 570 36.76 -10.38 6.72
C ALA A 570 35.66 -9.50 6.09
N ALA A 571 35.77 -8.19 6.22
CA ALA A 571 34.85 -7.23 5.62
C ALA A 571 35.58 -6.01 5.07
N ASN A 572 34.99 -5.38 4.06
CA ASN A 572 35.40 -4.05 3.58
C ASN A 572 34.51 -3.01 4.25
N LEU A 573 35.11 -2.15 5.05
CA LEU A 573 34.43 -1.03 5.69
C LEU A 573 34.80 0.25 4.96
N VAL A 574 33.80 1.08 4.65
CA VAL A 574 34.03 2.40 4.10
C VAL A 574 34.04 3.39 5.26
N PHE A 575 35.18 4.02 5.50
CA PHE A 575 35.32 5.11 6.47
C PHE A 575 35.19 6.45 5.75
N THR A 576 34.30 7.31 6.22
CA THR A 576 34.04 8.63 5.64
C THR A 576 34.36 9.70 6.67
N VAL A 577 35.37 10.54 6.38
CA VAL A 577 35.65 11.75 7.15
C VAL A 577 34.78 12.89 6.62
N THR A 578 34.14 13.64 7.50
CA THR A 578 33.44 14.89 7.18
C THR A 578 34.18 16.03 7.89
N ASN A 579 34.66 17.02 7.15
CA ASN A 579 35.21 18.23 7.75
C ASN A 579 34.06 19.18 8.09
N GLY A 580 33.83 19.41 9.39
CA GLY A 580 32.77 20.29 9.90
C GLY A 580 33.21 21.74 10.07
N SER A 581 34.42 22.10 9.66
CA SER A 581 34.95 23.46 9.81
C SER A 581 34.05 24.49 9.11
N ILE A 582 33.79 25.59 9.81
CA ILE A 582 32.95 26.70 9.34
C ILE A 582 33.77 27.83 8.68
N ASP A 583 35.10 27.75 8.70
CA ASP A 583 35.99 28.82 8.27
C ASP A 583 37.37 28.37 7.77
N GLU A 584 37.36 27.28 6.99
CA GLU A 584 38.47 26.86 6.12
C GLU A 584 39.71 26.30 6.84
N GLU A 585 39.56 25.67 8.01
CA GLU A 585 40.62 24.79 8.51
C GLU A 585 40.53 23.43 7.78
N TRP A 586 41.48 23.13 6.90
CA TRP A 586 41.46 21.93 6.06
C TRP A 586 42.19 20.78 6.74
N LEU A 587 41.72 19.55 6.48
CA LEU A 587 42.23 18.37 7.16
C LEU A 587 43.55 17.93 6.53
N THR A 588 44.56 17.75 7.38
CA THR A 588 45.90 17.28 6.98
C THR A 588 46.16 15.85 7.40
N LEU A 589 45.44 15.36 8.42
CA LEU A 589 45.67 14.03 9.00
C LEU A 589 44.36 13.41 9.49
N VAL A 590 44.18 12.11 9.22
CA VAL A 590 43.20 11.27 9.88
C VAL A 590 43.90 10.00 10.38
N GLN A 591 43.75 9.68 11.66
CA GLN A 591 44.26 8.47 12.27
C GLN A 591 43.11 7.62 12.80
N LEU A 592 43.15 6.31 12.54
CA LEU A 592 42.20 5.33 13.04
C LEU A 592 42.96 4.23 13.78
N THR A 593 42.72 4.11 15.08
CA THR A 593 43.30 3.06 15.92
C THR A 593 42.39 1.84 15.92
N VAL A 594 42.87 0.75 15.33
CA VAL A 594 42.13 -0.51 15.24
C VAL A 594 42.32 -1.31 16.55
N PRO A 595 41.25 -1.85 17.16
CA PRO A 595 41.37 -2.61 18.40
C PRO A 595 42.04 -3.98 18.17
N ALA A 596 42.59 -4.55 19.25
CA ALA A 596 43.19 -5.90 19.20
C ALA A 596 42.16 -6.98 18.82
N GLY A 597 42.59 -7.97 18.04
CA GLY A 597 41.71 -8.98 17.45
C GLY A 597 41.09 -8.55 16.12
N VAL A 598 41.45 -7.37 15.60
CA VAL A 598 41.05 -6.90 14.27
C VAL A 598 42.32 -6.61 13.47
N THR A 599 42.48 -7.33 12.37
CA THR A 599 43.63 -7.22 11.46
C THR A 599 43.29 -6.34 10.27
N VAL A 600 44.08 -5.30 10.02
CA VAL A 600 44.02 -4.54 8.78
C VAL A 600 44.75 -5.31 7.68
N ASN A 601 44.04 -5.68 6.62
CA ASN A 601 44.61 -6.36 5.46
C ASN A 601 45.04 -5.36 4.38
N SER A 602 44.27 -4.29 4.17
CA SER A 602 44.59 -3.20 3.24
C SER A 602 43.72 -1.97 3.49
N SER A 603 44.19 -0.80 3.09
CA SER A 603 43.45 0.47 3.07
C SER A 603 43.65 1.19 1.73
N THR A 604 42.62 1.88 1.26
CA THR A 604 42.74 2.86 0.18
C THR A 604 42.98 4.26 0.74
N ASP A 605 43.33 5.20 -0.13
CA ASP A 605 43.36 6.62 0.23
C ASP A 605 41.95 7.15 0.55
N LEU A 606 41.87 8.22 1.35
CA LEU A 606 40.63 8.98 1.57
C LEU A 606 40.44 9.91 0.37
N VAL A 607 39.50 9.57 -0.51
CA VAL A 607 39.22 10.32 -1.74
C VAL A 607 37.90 11.08 -1.60
N GLY A 608 37.87 12.34 -2.05
CA GLY A 608 36.66 13.19 -2.04
C GLY A 608 36.92 14.64 -1.64
N GLY A 609 38.09 14.94 -1.07
CA GLY A 609 38.51 16.31 -0.79
C GLY A 609 38.98 17.07 -2.03
N SER A 610 38.78 18.39 -2.04
CA SER A 610 39.02 19.26 -3.20
C SER A 610 40.48 19.32 -3.66
N ASP A 611 41.44 19.24 -2.73
CA ASP A 611 42.87 19.35 -3.05
C ASP A 611 43.58 17.99 -3.20
N GLY A 612 42.79 16.91 -3.21
CA GLY A 612 43.26 15.56 -3.50
C GLY A 612 43.00 14.57 -2.37
N PRO A 613 43.60 13.37 -2.43
CA PRO A 613 43.42 12.39 -1.38
C PRO A 613 44.26 12.69 -0.14
N LEU A 614 43.78 12.30 1.04
CA LEU A 614 44.68 11.99 2.15
C LEU A 614 45.20 10.57 1.94
N VAL A 615 46.51 10.43 1.78
CA VAL A 615 47.15 9.20 1.32
C VAL A 615 47.36 8.26 2.50
N SER A 616 46.97 6.99 2.34
CA SER A 616 47.14 5.98 3.37
C SER A 616 48.62 5.61 3.56
N ASP A 617 49.04 5.41 4.81
CA ASP A 617 50.35 4.85 5.16
C ASP A 617 50.50 3.36 4.81
N GLY A 618 49.40 2.69 4.44
CA GLY A 618 49.36 1.28 4.08
C GLY A 618 49.68 0.34 5.24
N ALA A 619 49.48 0.78 6.49
CA ALA A 619 49.70 -0.07 7.66
C ALA A 619 48.82 -1.34 7.59
N THR A 620 49.41 -2.50 7.91
CA THR A 620 48.73 -3.79 7.96
C THR A 620 49.12 -4.55 9.21
N GLY A 621 48.23 -5.40 9.71
CA GLY A 621 48.44 -6.19 10.93
C GLY A 621 47.33 -6.04 11.97
N ASP A 622 47.44 -6.82 13.05
CA ASP A 622 46.50 -6.82 14.17
C ASP A 622 46.67 -5.59 15.06
N GLY A 623 45.57 -4.90 15.36
CA GLY A 623 45.53 -3.78 16.30
C GLY A 623 46.39 -2.58 15.91
N VAL A 624 46.63 -2.39 14.61
CA VAL A 624 47.47 -1.29 14.09
C VAL A 624 46.71 0.03 14.02
N THR A 625 47.43 1.15 14.04
CA THR A 625 46.86 2.47 13.70
C THR A 625 47.07 2.73 12.23
N LEU A 626 45.98 3.00 11.50
CA LEU A 626 46.00 3.50 10.12
C LEU A 626 46.12 5.01 10.14
N THR A 627 47.00 5.55 9.29
CA THR A 627 47.14 6.99 9.08
C THR A 627 46.85 7.34 7.63
N TRP A 628 46.01 8.36 7.41
CA TRP A 628 45.88 9.05 6.14
C TRP A 628 46.42 10.47 6.31
N ALA A 629 47.40 10.85 5.49
CA ALA A 629 48.07 12.12 5.60
C ALA A 629 48.08 12.86 4.26
N ASP A 630 48.06 14.17 4.34
CA ASP A 630 48.43 15.02 3.23
C ASP A 630 49.96 14.91 3.00
N LEU A 631 50.35 14.44 1.81
CA LEU A 631 51.74 14.25 1.42
C LEU A 631 52.33 15.43 0.65
N ASP A 632 51.49 16.37 0.20
CA ASP A 632 51.97 17.54 -0.52
C ASP A 632 52.53 18.62 0.44
N GLY A 633 52.12 18.55 1.71
CA GLY A 633 52.58 19.43 2.78
C GLY A 633 52.01 20.84 2.71
N ASN A 634 50.91 21.03 1.97
CA ASN A 634 50.17 22.27 1.86
C ASN A 634 49.23 22.43 3.06
N PHE A 635 48.08 23.06 2.85
CA PHE A 635 47.12 23.39 3.90
C PHE A 635 46.16 22.24 4.20
N GLY A 636 46.25 21.08 3.55
CA GLY A 636 45.35 19.94 3.77
C GLY A 636 44.33 19.74 2.65
N ASN A 637 43.85 18.50 2.53
CA ASN A 637 43.21 18.04 1.29
C ASN A 637 41.69 17.95 1.36
N VAL A 638 41.09 18.06 2.56
CA VAL A 638 39.64 18.01 2.78
C VAL A 638 39.18 19.32 3.40
N HIS A 639 38.45 20.14 2.64
CA HIS A 639 38.04 21.49 3.04
C HIS A 639 36.77 21.48 3.91
N GLY A 640 36.44 22.61 4.53
CA GLY A 640 35.24 22.74 5.36
C GLY A 640 33.95 22.42 4.59
N GLY A 641 33.13 21.52 5.15
CA GLY A 641 31.90 21.01 4.54
C GLY A 641 32.10 19.79 3.64
N GLU A 642 33.34 19.39 3.36
CA GLU A 642 33.63 18.27 2.46
C GLU A 642 33.66 16.92 3.15
N GLN A 643 33.57 15.87 2.33
CA GLN A 643 33.70 14.49 2.76
C GLN A 643 34.73 13.75 1.92
N ALA A 644 35.54 12.91 2.56
CA ALA A 644 36.44 11.99 1.87
C ALA A 644 36.27 10.57 2.43
N ALA A 645 36.32 9.56 1.56
CA ALA A 645 36.05 8.18 1.92
C ALA A 645 37.18 7.23 1.53
N ALA A 646 37.44 6.24 2.39
CA ALA A 646 38.45 5.20 2.19
C ALA A 646 37.84 3.83 2.48
N SER A 647 38.18 2.83 1.66
CA SER A 647 37.84 1.43 1.91
C SER A 647 38.96 0.76 2.68
N VAL A 648 38.63 0.14 3.80
CA VAL A 648 39.56 -0.63 4.64
C VAL A 648 39.09 -2.06 4.72
N ASN A 649 39.91 -2.99 4.26
CA ASN A 649 39.68 -4.42 4.38
C ASN A 649 40.19 -4.90 5.75
N LEU A 650 39.28 -5.37 6.60
CA LEU A 650 39.56 -5.84 7.94
C LEU A 650 39.25 -7.34 8.07
N SER A 651 40.05 -8.08 8.82
CA SER A 651 39.75 -9.44 9.29
C SER A 651 39.49 -9.41 10.79
N PHE A 652 38.40 -10.02 11.24
CA PHE A 652 37.99 -10.06 12.64
C PHE A 652 38.30 -11.43 13.25
N ASP A 653 39.01 -11.48 14.38
CA ASP A 653 39.29 -12.73 15.09
C ASP A 653 37.98 -13.41 15.53
N ALA A 654 37.91 -14.74 15.39
CA ALA A 654 36.78 -15.55 15.81
C ALA A 654 36.52 -15.48 17.33
N ALA A 655 37.52 -15.12 18.13
CA ALA A 655 37.41 -14.97 19.58
C ALA A 655 36.76 -13.65 20.03
N LEU A 656 36.45 -12.72 19.12
CA LEU A 656 35.84 -11.44 19.46
C LEU A 656 34.39 -11.61 19.94
N THR A 657 34.11 -11.07 21.13
CA THR A 657 32.78 -11.07 21.75
C THR A 657 32.38 -9.65 22.14
N GLY A 658 31.21 -9.19 21.68
CA GLY A 658 30.70 -7.84 21.97
C GLY A 658 31.11 -6.79 20.92
N ASP A 659 30.73 -5.54 21.15
CA ASP A 659 30.97 -4.45 20.20
C ASP A 659 32.44 -4.01 20.18
N LEU A 660 32.91 -3.56 19.01
CA LEU A 660 34.27 -3.06 18.82
C LEU A 660 34.27 -1.55 18.79
N VAL A 661 35.23 -0.93 19.47
CA VAL A 661 35.42 0.52 19.49
C VAL A 661 36.73 0.87 18.79
N PHE A 662 36.65 1.76 17.80
CA PHE A 662 37.78 2.31 17.07
C PHE A 662 37.95 3.76 17.49
N ASP A 663 39.10 4.10 18.05
CA ASP A 663 39.43 5.49 18.37
C ASP A 663 39.97 6.17 17.10
N TYR A 664 39.54 7.40 16.84
CA TYR A 664 40.08 8.19 15.74
C TYR A 664 40.52 9.57 16.19
N THR A 665 41.47 10.15 15.44
CA THR A 665 41.89 11.55 15.56
C THR A 665 41.93 12.18 14.18
N ILE A 666 41.41 13.40 14.06
CA ILE A 666 41.44 14.23 12.86
C ILE A 666 42.26 15.48 13.21
N GLU A 667 43.22 15.86 12.36
CA GLU A 667 44.00 17.09 12.51
C GLU A 667 43.82 18.02 11.32
N GLY A 668 43.75 19.31 11.61
CA GLY A 668 43.72 20.38 10.63
C GLY A 668 45.13 20.90 10.29
N ASP A 669 45.19 22.02 9.58
CA ASP A 669 46.42 22.69 9.16
C ASP A 669 47.09 23.54 10.25
N GLN A 670 46.48 23.58 11.43
CA GLN A 670 46.91 24.36 12.60
C GLN A 670 46.86 25.88 12.39
N TRP A 671 46.11 26.36 11.40
CA TRP A 671 46.03 27.76 11.03
C TRP A 671 44.70 28.41 11.47
N GLY A 672 44.63 28.85 12.72
CA GLY A 672 43.41 29.49 13.21
C GLY A 672 43.26 29.55 14.73
N GLY A 673 42.03 29.38 15.22
CA GLY A 673 41.68 29.16 16.61
C GLY A 673 41.55 27.68 16.97
N LEU A 674 41.62 27.33 18.25
CA LEU A 674 41.44 25.93 18.66
C LEU A 674 39.98 25.46 18.53
N PRO A 675 39.71 24.15 18.35
CA PRO A 675 40.68 23.05 18.24
C PRO A 675 41.17 22.76 16.81
N HIS A 676 42.47 22.48 16.67
CA HIS A 676 43.12 21.96 15.45
C HIS A 676 43.16 20.43 15.40
N SER A 677 42.63 19.77 16.42
CA SER A 677 42.58 18.31 16.55
C SER A 677 41.26 17.89 17.20
N VAL A 678 40.55 16.96 16.58
CA VAL A 678 39.31 16.36 17.08
C VAL A 678 39.50 14.86 17.21
N ALA A 679 39.21 14.32 18.39
CA ALA A 679 39.20 12.89 18.63
C ALA A 679 37.77 12.39 18.86
N GLY A 680 37.51 11.15 18.48
CA GLY A 680 36.21 10.51 18.66
C GLY A 680 36.33 8.98 18.58
N THR A 681 35.18 8.32 18.60
CA THR A 681 35.11 6.86 18.58
C THR A 681 34.05 6.37 17.60
N ILE A 682 34.34 5.29 16.88
CA ILE A 682 33.38 4.55 16.05
C ILE A 682 33.11 3.21 16.73
N THR A 683 31.84 2.84 16.87
CA THR A 683 31.45 1.53 17.42
C THR A 683 30.90 0.65 16.31
N LEU A 684 31.45 -0.55 16.13
CA LEU A 684 30.87 -1.60 15.30
C LEU A 684 30.11 -2.59 16.18
N THR A 685 28.84 -2.79 15.88
CA THR A 685 28.01 -3.77 16.57
C THR A 685 28.32 -5.19 16.08
N ARG A 686 28.47 -6.15 16.99
CA ARG A 686 28.65 -7.56 16.60
C ARG A 686 27.38 -8.11 15.96
N GLN A 687 27.50 -8.62 14.74
CA GLN A 687 26.43 -9.29 14.01
C GLN A 687 26.63 -10.81 14.11
N ASP A 688 25.71 -11.48 14.79
CA ASP A 688 25.59 -12.93 14.73
C ASP A 688 24.87 -13.33 13.43
N ALA A 689 25.27 -14.48 12.83
CA ALA A 689 24.71 -14.95 11.57
C ALA A 689 23.20 -15.21 11.71
N ASN A 690 22.39 -14.60 10.84
CA ASN A 690 20.94 -14.80 10.82
C ASN A 690 20.49 -15.10 9.38
N PHE A 691 19.99 -16.32 9.16
CA PHE A 691 19.20 -16.68 7.99
C PHE A 691 17.73 -16.51 8.38
N GLN A 692 16.87 -16.19 7.42
CA GLN A 692 15.41 -16.14 7.60
C GLN A 692 14.74 -16.99 6.53
N VAL A 693 13.91 -17.95 6.93
CA VAL A 693 13.05 -18.71 6.01
C VAL A 693 11.96 -17.78 5.50
N LEU A 694 11.81 -17.69 4.18
CA LEU A 694 10.80 -16.86 3.53
C LEU A 694 9.62 -17.69 3.02
N SER A 695 9.89 -18.91 2.54
CA SER A 695 8.85 -19.87 2.15
C SER A 695 9.42 -21.30 2.17
N PRO A 696 8.73 -22.31 2.71
CA PRO A 696 7.47 -22.16 3.43
C PRO A 696 7.77 -21.55 4.81
N ASN A 697 7.01 -20.54 5.22
CA ASN A 697 7.18 -19.89 6.53
C ASN A 697 5.93 -19.92 7.41
N GLY A 698 4.89 -20.65 7.00
CA GLY A 698 3.68 -20.91 7.80
C GLY A 698 2.41 -20.81 6.95
N GLY A 699 1.52 -21.79 7.10
CA GLY A 699 0.23 -21.82 6.40
C GLY A 699 0.25 -22.33 4.95
N GLU A 700 1.40 -22.64 4.36
CA GLU A 700 1.46 -23.19 3.00
C GLU A 700 1.00 -24.66 2.92
N PHE A 701 0.16 -24.98 1.92
CA PHE A 701 -0.23 -26.35 1.60
C PHE A 701 0.48 -26.84 0.34
N TRP A 702 1.41 -27.79 0.50
CA TRP A 702 2.14 -28.39 -0.62
C TRP A 702 1.67 -29.82 -0.90
N ALA A 703 1.00 -30.02 -2.03
CA ALA A 703 0.54 -31.33 -2.47
C ALA A 703 1.72 -32.28 -2.78
N THR A 704 1.55 -33.59 -2.53
CA THR A 704 2.57 -34.60 -2.87
C THR A 704 2.06 -35.57 -3.95
N PRO A 705 2.77 -35.76 -5.08
CA PRO A 705 3.99 -35.07 -5.50
C PRO A 705 3.70 -33.69 -6.13
N SER A 706 4.55 -32.69 -5.86
CA SER A 706 4.57 -31.40 -6.57
C SER A 706 5.99 -30.81 -6.58
N GLU A 707 6.26 -29.88 -7.49
CA GLU A 707 7.51 -29.10 -7.48
C GLU A 707 7.24 -27.77 -6.79
N GLN A 708 7.97 -27.50 -5.70
CA GLN A 708 7.84 -26.29 -4.90
C GLN A 708 9.21 -25.64 -4.71
N THR A 709 9.24 -24.37 -4.31
CA THR A 709 10.49 -23.65 -4.07
C THR A 709 10.57 -23.28 -2.60
N ILE A 710 11.65 -23.70 -1.95
CA ILE A 710 12.03 -23.24 -0.61
C ILE A 710 12.87 -21.98 -0.79
N GLN A 711 12.53 -20.89 -0.10
CA GLN A 711 13.19 -19.59 -0.17
C GLN A 711 13.68 -19.15 1.22
N TRP A 712 14.84 -18.50 1.25
CA TRP A 712 15.41 -17.93 2.46
C TRP A 712 16.23 -16.68 2.12
N THR A 713 16.40 -15.80 3.10
CA THR A 713 17.34 -14.67 3.04
C THR A 713 18.50 -14.94 3.99
N ASN A 714 19.73 -14.73 3.53
CA ASN A 714 20.91 -14.68 4.38
C ASN A 714 21.27 -13.22 4.67
N LEU A 715 21.19 -12.81 5.93
CA LEU A 715 21.56 -11.46 6.38
C LEU A 715 23.05 -11.37 6.77
N GLY A 716 23.79 -12.48 6.66
CA GLY A 716 25.23 -12.61 6.92
C GLY A 716 26.03 -13.00 5.68
N SER A 717 27.19 -13.64 5.88
CA SER A 717 28.07 -14.06 4.78
C SER A 717 27.57 -15.33 4.09
N PRO A 718 27.73 -15.46 2.77
CA PRO A 718 27.34 -16.67 2.04
C PRO A 718 28.06 -17.90 2.59
N SER A 719 27.31 -18.92 3.00
CA SER A 719 27.84 -20.20 3.47
C SER A 719 27.02 -21.35 2.92
N PRO A 720 27.58 -22.56 2.75
CA PRO A 720 26.80 -23.69 2.28
C PRO A 720 25.62 -23.99 3.21
N VAL A 721 24.45 -24.19 2.60
CA VAL A 721 23.18 -24.36 3.28
C VAL A 721 22.76 -25.83 3.27
N THR A 722 22.26 -26.30 4.41
CA THR A 722 21.51 -27.55 4.50
C THR A 722 20.05 -27.27 4.86
N ILE A 723 19.13 -27.85 4.09
CA ILE A 723 17.69 -27.76 4.27
C ILE A 723 17.21 -29.09 4.87
N ASP A 724 16.59 -29.04 6.05
CA ASP A 724 15.95 -30.20 6.64
C ASP A 724 14.42 -30.02 6.71
N LEU A 725 13.70 -31.13 6.58
CA LEU A 725 12.26 -31.26 6.75
C LEU A 725 11.96 -32.01 8.05
N SER A 726 11.05 -31.48 8.83
CA SER A 726 10.37 -32.19 9.90
C SER A 726 8.95 -32.51 9.44
N ARG A 727 8.41 -33.67 9.85
CA ARG A 727 7.00 -34.03 9.63
C ARG A 727 6.22 -34.20 10.94
N ASP A 728 6.84 -33.90 12.07
CA ASP A 728 6.33 -34.15 13.42
C ASP A 728 6.49 -32.91 14.33
N GLY A 729 6.36 -31.71 13.75
CA GLY A 729 6.39 -30.45 14.50
C GLY A 729 7.78 -30.09 15.06
N GLY A 730 8.84 -30.69 14.54
CA GLY A 730 10.24 -30.40 14.86
C GLY A 730 10.91 -31.44 15.78
N ALA A 731 10.23 -32.55 16.07
CA ALA A 731 10.75 -33.60 16.94
C ALA A 731 11.82 -34.47 16.24
N SER A 732 11.70 -34.66 14.92
CA SER A 732 12.70 -35.32 14.08
C SER A 732 12.88 -34.59 12.75
N TRP A 733 14.08 -34.69 12.17
CA TRP A 733 14.47 -33.94 10.98
C TRP A 733 15.16 -34.86 9.97
N GLU A 734 14.76 -34.78 8.71
CA GLU A 734 15.38 -35.44 7.56
C GLU A 734 15.96 -34.40 6.59
N ALA A 735 17.14 -34.66 6.02
CA ALA A 735 17.76 -33.73 5.08
C ALA A 735 17.04 -33.80 3.73
N VAL A 736 16.52 -32.65 3.27
CA VAL A 736 16.00 -32.47 1.92
C VAL A 736 17.16 -32.29 0.94
N ALA A 737 18.11 -31.44 1.31
CA ALA A 737 19.33 -31.17 0.55
C ALA A 737 20.42 -30.62 1.47
N SER A 738 21.69 -30.92 1.18
CA SER A 738 22.84 -30.54 2.01
C SER A 738 23.99 -29.97 1.19
N GLY A 739 24.75 -29.03 1.74
CA GLY A 739 25.91 -28.41 1.07
C GLY A 739 25.53 -27.59 -0.16
N LEU A 740 24.34 -26.98 -0.14
CA LEU A 740 23.86 -26.14 -1.23
C LEU A 740 24.62 -24.81 -1.27
N PRO A 741 24.95 -24.26 -2.44
CA PRO A 741 25.34 -22.86 -2.54
C PRO A 741 24.20 -21.98 -2.02
N ASP A 742 24.53 -20.91 -1.31
CA ASP A 742 23.56 -19.95 -0.81
C ASP A 742 23.01 -19.07 -1.94
N THR A 743 21.99 -19.57 -2.64
CA THR A 743 21.30 -18.87 -3.73
C THR A 743 19.96 -18.27 -3.28
N GLY A 744 19.66 -18.28 -1.98
CA GLY A 744 18.39 -17.82 -1.41
C GLY A 744 17.15 -18.63 -1.83
N SER A 745 17.34 -19.72 -2.58
CA SER A 745 16.25 -20.55 -3.08
C SER A 745 16.70 -21.96 -3.45
N TYR A 746 15.79 -22.92 -3.32
CA TYR A 746 15.98 -24.32 -3.71
C TYR A 746 14.67 -24.92 -4.26
N ALA A 747 14.72 -25.47 -5.47
CA ALA A 747 13.61 -26.21 -6.05
C ALA A 747 13.55 -27.63 -5.45
N TRP A 748 12.43 -27.95 -4.81
CA TRP A 748 12.20 -29.21 -4.13
C TRP A 748 11.03 -29.99 -4.75
N SER A 749 11.28 -31.27 -5.05
CA SER A 749 10.25 -32.23 -5.41
C SER A 749 9.61 -32.79 -4.14
N VAL A 750 8.49 -32.20 -3.73
CA VAL A 750 7.80 -32.51 -2.48
C VAL A 750 7.33 -33.96 -2.49
N ASN A 751 7.78 -34.72 -1.49
CA ASN A 751 7.50 -36.16 -1.37
C ASN A 751 6.79 -36.49 -0.04
N GLY A 752 6.10 -37.63 -0.01
CA GLY A 752 5.36 -38.11 1.16
C GLY A 752 6.25 -38.78 2.21
N PRO A 753 5.72 -39.06 3.42
CA PRO A 753 4.30 -38.97 3.79
C PRO A 753 3.82 -37.54 4.13
N PRO A 754 2.63 -37.10 3.67
CA PRO A 754 2.10 -35.78 4.03
C PRO A 754 1.83 -35.68 5.53
N SER A 755 2.05 -34.49 6.11
CA SER A 755 1.77 -34.20 7.52
C SER A 755 1.35 -32.73 7.66
N PRO A 756 0.37 -32.40 8.53
CA PRO A 756 0.03 -31.02 8.85
C PRO A 756 1.11 -30.34 9.71
N ASP A 757 1.99 -31.11 10.35
CA ASP A 757 3.04 -30.61 11.25
C ASP A 757 4.40 -30.48 10.53
N CYS A 758 4.38 -30.23 9.22
CA CYS A 758 5.61 -30.07 8.45
C CYS A 758 6.32 -28.78 8.83
N ARG A 759 7.64 -28.84 8.99
CA ARG A 759 8.49 -27.65 9.19
C ARG A 759 9.73 -27.76 8.33
N ILE A 760 10.17 -26.64 7.78
CA ILE A 760 11.47 -26.53 7.12
C ILE A 760 12.43 -25.81 8.07
N ARG A 761 13.68 -26.27 8.13
CA ARG A 761 14.74 -25.49 8.77
C ARG A 761 15.93 -25.34 7.84
N ILE A 762 16.60 -24.22 8.01
CA ILE A 762 17.83 -23.88 7.33
C ILE A 762 18.96 -23.92 8.36
N ARG A 763 20.01 -24.68 8.07
CA ARG A 763 21.19 -24.79 8.93
C ARG A 763 22.49 -24.69 8.17
N ASN A 764 23.53 -24.25 8.87
CA ASN A 764 24.89 -24.25 8.38
C ASN A 764 25.43 -25.69 8.35
N ASP A 765 26.45 -25.92 7.53
CA ASP A 765 27.17 -27.20 7.47
C ASP A 765 27.89 -27.57 8.79
N ASP A 766 28.16 -26.59 9.67
CA ASP A 766 28.72 -26.81 11.01
C ASP A 766 27.68 -27.32 12.04
N GLY A 767 26.39 -27.37 11.65
CA GLY A 767 25.30 -27.88 12.46
C GLY A 767 24.59 -26.84 13.33
N SER A 768 24.96 -25.55 13.28
CA SER A 768 24.16 -24.51 13.93
C SER A 768 22.81 -24.38 13.23
N VAL A 769 21.71 -24.59 13.96
CA VAL A 769 20.35 -24.32 13.46
C VAL A 769 20.17 -22.82 13.45
N ILE A 770 19.80 -22.28 12.28
CA ILE A 770 19.80 -20.84 12.06
C ILE A 770 18.37 -20.31 12.09
N ASP A 771 17.46 -20.98 11.38
CA ASP A 771 16.05 -20.61 11.39
C ASP A 771 15.14 -21.79 11.05
N VAL A 772 13.92 -21.74 11.55
CA VAL A 772 12.88 -22.76 11.38
C VAL A 772 11.60 -22.05 10.96
N SER A 773 10.97 -22.53 9.88
CA SER A 773 9.66 -22.02 9.44
C SER A 773 8.68 -21.95 10.60
N ASP A 774 7.90 -20.86 10.68
CA ASP A 774 7.06 -20.55 11.84
C ASP A 774 5.89 -21.55 12.07
N ALA A 775 5.70 -22.47 11.11
CA ALA A 775 4.68 -23.53 10.99
C ALA A 775 3.29 -23.04 10.60
#